data_AF-A0A511TDN2-F1
#
_entry.id   AF-A0A511TDN2-F1
#
_cell.length_a   1.000
_cell.length_b   1.000
_cell.length_c   1.000
_cell.angle_alpha   90.00
_cell.angle_beta   90.00
_cell.angle_gamma   90.00
#
_symmetry.space_group_name_H-M   'P 1'
#
loop_
_entity.id
_entity.type
_entity.pdbx_description
1 polymer ?
#
loop_
_entity_poly.entity_id
_entity_poly.type
_entity_poly.pdbx_seq_one_letter_code
_entity_poly.pdbx_strand_id
1 'polypeptide(L)'
;MLERPSIPSEGKPMKVIESLLAQLPQALAEKLPDVKLQDQDIRVTLAQEGLTRDNILPPKLSLADFTLSFDGAVEATVRNFNSPGDVDENGVVGEPAAANAPASDGSRPQLLLGGNTGWMRYQATARIKSAGSTGSLPFVSGQGKSEVFATLSDYRAHPLTRNMREAAKEDLSHPRLLVLSTDLTKLGPGDAVAWQVRGTLEAGLELNWADLFTTNLANLAFVRTSELIELKTALDAKVGARVSLTDDYQLVFSRPAASRIQLAVRKAKSREATLGAGLNLQVELADAEAVRKRLGEVLTAITGQAEAKVEELVDKALDKVLSAEEQAQLRTILERLGLDPQLVLLDHLKQEWEQLKQKVSSALDTLVKARVAASFQYEYLRVSESSTLLEVELDEATALRFHGSLLRGSLVDLLAWLREPANAGSYTLRNYLNTSSATLQSTVGFTLGLGSFEVLKARSTRKQTWVNQENFQGARRQAFLGQRAYEDSFLGHRGRWVVDFRADMETFTLAPTAPDFRLGLHMLLWGQKKKLSKQELREAVDDAVVWGVLDANDAATVLTKLDAHVGKSDVETQLELKVSDDMLRELLPRLQGFDVKLFSRALARAMPWSEQTARVSPEFRKLVYAPIWESYLNEVLDKGSFLSGDLSPTRAAQIAQWFIERDATVKPLASDLLLREKTWNGTGGKFTFAEVTQANSGTLGKCRRFVEGLVRLRRSIDERRSGEELRAVHGDLEGMWNTGFHLRAAGALLAEVAKATPRGLGGIERTFTVRIASSQEQLVFSTAWGPSSTT
;
A
#
# COMPACT_ATOMS: atom_id res chain seq x y z
N MET A 1 29.25 71.00 -42.29
CA MET A 1 28.08 70.41 -42.96
C MET A 1 28.18 68.91 -42.80
N LEU A 2 27.41 68.34 -41.86
CA LEU A 2 26.08 67.73 -42.04
C LEU A 2 26.27 66.23 -42.36
N GLU A 3 25.68 65.25 -41.67
CA GLU A 3 24.83 65.22 -40.48
C GLU A 3 24.80 63.74 -40.04
N ARG A 4 24.85 63.46 -38.73
CA ARG A 4 24.78 62.09 -38.18
C ARG A 4 23.31 61.64 -38.08
N PRO A 5 22.96 60.37 -38.37
CA PRO A 5 21.60 59.88 -38.19
C PRO A 5 21.24 59.78 -36.71
N SER A 6 20.04 60.25 -36.39
CA SER A 6 19.40 60.31 -35.08
C SER A 6 19.13 58.95 -34.45
N ILE A 7 19.37 58.88 -33.14
CA ILE A 7 18.97 57.79 -32.23
C ILE A 7 17.43 57.77 -32.11
N PRO A 8 16.73 56.63 -32.31
CA PRO A 8 15.31 56.53 -31.97
C PRO A 8 15.13 56.44 -30.46
N SER A 9 14.24 57.27 -29.93
CA SER A 9 13.90 57.44 -28.52
C SER A 9 13.57 56.14 -27.77
N GLU A 10 14.35 55.84 -26.74
CA GLU A 10 13.89 55.08 -25.58
C GLU A 10 12.72 55.83 -24.92
N GLY A 11 11.57 55.19 -24.77
CA GLY A 11 10.42 55.79 -24.07
C GLY A 11 9.02 55.45 -24.58
N LYS A 12 8.88 54.66 -25.64
CA LYS A 12 7.56 54.29 -26.20
C LYS A 12 6.93 52.93 -25.83
N PRO A 13 7.62 51.89 -25.31
CA PRO A 13 6.93 50.64 -24.98
C PRO A 13 6.20 50.66 -23.62
N MET A 14 6.58 51.55 -22.69
CA MET A 14 5.99 51.61 -21.34
C MET A 14 4.61 52.30 -21.31
N LYS A 15 4.40 53.33 -22.13
CA LYS A 15 3.12 54.07 -22.19
C LYS A 15 1.97 53.30 -22.85
N VAL A 16 2.27 52.31 -23.69
CA VAL A 16 1.25 51.48 -24.35
C VAL A 16 0.72 50.41 -23.40
N ILE A 17 1.56 49.89 -22.49
CA ILE A 17 1.16 48.98 -21.41
C ILE A 17 0.30 49.72 -20.36
N GLU A 18 0.69 50.94 -19.99
CA GLU A 18 -0.09 51.79 -19.06
C GLU A 18 -1.46 52.21 -19.63
N SER A 19 -1.58 52.46 -20.95
CA SER A 19 -2.86 52.79 -21.57
C SER A 19 -3.76 51.57 -21.82
N LEU A 20 -3.18 50.38 -21.99
CA LEU A 20 -3.91 49.11 -22.16
C LEU A 20 -4.47 48.58 -20.82
N LEU A 21 -3.81 48.87 -19.69
CA LEU A 21 -4.28 48.55 -18.34
C LEU A 21 -5.40 49.48 -17.83
N ALA A 22 -5.65 50.61 -18.47
CA ALA A 22 -6.59 51.63 -17.99
C ALA A 22 -8.07 51.37 -18.31
N GLN A 23 -8.39 50.53 -19.31
CA GLN A 23 -9.79 50.31 -19.76
C GLN A 23 -10.39 48.96 -19.32
N LEU A 24 -9.58 48.10 -18.75
CA LEU A 24 -9.92 46.74 -18.30
C LEU A 24 -10.72 46.60 -17.00
N PRO A 25 -10.53 47.46 -15.98
CA PRO A 25 -11.21 47.28 -14.70
C PRO A 25 -12.73 47.47 -14.78
N GLN A 26 -13.26 48.15 -15.79
CA GLN A 26 -14.65 48.63 -15.75
C GLN A 26 -15.68 47.59 -16.20
N ALA A 27 -15.50 46.95 -17.36
CA ALA A 27 -16.47 46.00 -17.92
C ALA A 27 -16.61 44.71 -17.10
N LEU A 28 -15.53 44.27 -16.42
CA LEU A 28 -15.55 43.10 -15.55
C LEU A 28 -16.11 43.42 -14.16
N ALA A 29 -15.72 44.56 -13.59
CA ALA A 29 -16.15 44.96 -12.26
C ALA A 29 -17.60 45.47 -12.23
N GLU A 30 -18.16 45.91 -13.37
CA GLU A 30 -19.60 46.19 -13.51
C GLU A 30 -20.47 44.92 -13.33
N LYS A 31 -19.94 43.74 -13.65
CA LYS A 31 -20.63 42.46 -13.40
C LYS A 31 -20.53 42.00 -11.94
N LEU A 32 -19.67 42.62 -11.15
CA LEU A 32 -19.53 42.39 -9.72
C LEU A 32 -20.40 43.39 -8.95
N PRO A 33 -21.04 42.94 -7.85
CA PRO A 33 -21.86 43.84 -7.04
C PRO A 33 -21.00 44.90 -6.37
N ASP A 34 -21.55 46.10 -6.25
CA ASP A 34 -20.91 47.25 -5.62
C ASP A 34 -21.17 47.26 -4.10
N VAL A 35 -20.75 46.18 -3.45
CA VAL A 35 -21.00 45.91 -2.01
C VAL A 35 -19.71 45.50 -1.32
N LYS A 36 -19.69 45.53 0.02
CA LYS A 36 -18.53 45.05 0.77
C LYS A 36 -18.44 43.53 0.69
N LEU A 37 -17.22 43.00 0.78
CA LEU A 37 -16.95 41.58 0.66
C LEU A 37 -17.83 40.73 1.59
N GLN A 38 -18.12 41.18 2.80
CA GLN A 38 -18.98 40.48 3.78
C GLN A 38 -20.48 40.50 3.48
N ASP A 39 -20.96 41.39 2.62
CA ASP A 39 -22.40 41.67 2.48
C ASP A 39 -23.09 40.70 1.49
N GLN A 40 -22.34 39.99 0.65
CA GLN A 40 -22.88 39.10 -0.38
C GLN A 40 -21.92 37.96 -0.75
N ASP A 41 -22.45 36.78 -1.08
CA ASP A 41 -21.69 35.71 -1.75
C ASP A 41 -21.88 35.82 -3.27
N ILE A 42 -20.80 35.67 -4.02
CA ILE A 42 -20.76 35.84 -5.47
C ILE A 42 -20.08 34.66 -6.15
N ARG A 43 -20.68 34.23 -7.26
CA ARG A 43 -20.04 33.39 -8.27
C ARG A 43 -20.39 33.95 -9.64
N VAL A 44 -19.44 34.66 -10.26
CA VAL A 44 -19.63 35.27 -11.57
C VAL A 44 -18.84 34.50 -12.61
N THR A 45 -19.53 33.97 -13.62
CA THR A 45 -18.90 33.33 -14.79
C THR A 45 -18.67 34.36 -15.88
N LEU A 46 -17.46 34.36 -16.44
CA LEU A 46 -16.97 35.30 -17.44
C LEU A 46 -16.60 34.55 -18.72
N ALA A 47 -16.95 35.15 -19.86
CA ALA A 47 -16.49 34.68 -21.15
C ALA A 47 -14.98 34.97 -21.28
N GLN A 48 -14.17 33.91 -21.35
CA GLN A 48 -12.72 34.02 -21.42
C GLN A 48 -12.21 34.69 -22.72
N GLU A 49 -13.00 34.64 -23.81
CA GLU A 49 -12.75 35.44 -25.01
C GLU A 49 -12.73 36.95 -24.73
N GLY A 50 -13.52 37.45 -23.79
CA GLY A 50 -13.47 38.85 -23.36
C GLY A 50 -12.14 39.15 -22.68
N LEU A 51 -11.74 38.32 -21.72
CA LEU A 51 -10.47 38.47 -20.99
C LEU A 51 -9.24 38.49 -21.91
N THR A 52 -9.27 37.72 -23.01
CA THR A 52 -8.17 37.67 -23.99
C THR A 52 -8.22 38.80 -25.01
N ARG A 53 -9.39 39.13 -25.58
CA ARG A 53 -9.56 40.28 -26.48
C ARG A 53 -9.15 41.59 -25.81
N ASP A 54 -9.45 41.69 -24.52
CA ASP A 54 -9.19 42.90 -23.77
C ASP A 54 -7.76 42.93 -23.19
N ASN A 55 -6.93 41.90 -23.42
CA ASN A 55 -5.54 41.75 -22.94
C ASN A 55 -5.36 41.63 -21.40
N ILE A 56 -6.38 41.17 -20.65
CA ILE A 56 -6.18 40.77 -19.23
C ILE A 56 -5.31 39.52 -19.18
N LEU A 57 -5.67 38.52 -19.99
CA LEU A 57 -4.89 37.30 -20.16
C LEU A 57 -4.25 37.32 -21.55
N PRO A 58 -2.97 36.97 -21.68
CA PRO A 58 -2.37 36.83 -23.00
C PRO A 58 -3.10 35.71 -23.77
N PRO A 59 -3.36 35.86 -25.08
CA PRO A 59 -4.02 34.82 -25.87
C PRO A 59 -3.19 33.53 -25.88
N LYS A 60 -1.86 33.68 -25.87
CA LYS A 60 -0.89 32.59 -25.68
C LYS A 60 0.21 33.02 -24.73
N LEU A 61 0.51 32.20 -23.75
CA LEU A 61 1.68 32.34 -22.88
C LEU A 61 2.67 31.24 -23.22
N SER A 62 3.79 31.62 -23.85
CA SER A 62 4.87 30.70 -24.14
C SER A 62 5.77 30.55 -22.92
N LEU A 63 5.89 29.33 -22.43
CA LEU A 63 6.83 28.93 -21.38
C LEU A 63 7.91 28.05 -22.02
N ALA A 64 9.04 27.84 -21.33
CA ALA A 64 10.19 27.13 -21.89
C ALA A 64 9.82 25.76 -22.50
N ASP A 65 8.93 25.01 -21.83
CA ASP A 65 8.60 23.63 -22.20
C ASP A 65 7.21 23.50 -22.87
N PHE A 66 6.34 24.51 -22.78
CA PHE A 66 4.95 24.45 -23.27
C PHE A 66 4.32 25.81 -23.50
N THR A 67 3.21 25.84 -24.24
CA THR A 67 2.39 27.04 -24.45
C THR A 67 1.02 26.85 -23.81
N LEU A 68 0.58 27.85 -23.06
CA LEU A 68 -0.81 27.98 -22.61
C LEU A 68 -1.59 28.82 -23.61
N SER A 69 -2.73 28.31 -24.05
CA SER A 69 -3.63 28.91 -25.02
C SER A 69 -4.95 29.24 -24.30
N PHE A 70 -5.32 30.52 -24.27
CA PHE A 70 -6.53 31.03 -23.60
C PHE A 70 -7.66 31.38 -24.59
N ASP A 71 -7.46 31.07 -25.86
CA ASP A 71 -8.19 31.43 -27.08
C ASP A 71 -9.42 30.54 -27.40
N GLY A 72 -9.90 29.72 -26.45
CA GLY A 72 -11.04 28.80 -26.63
C GLY A 72 -12.22 29.07 -25.69
N ALA A 73 -13.39 28.48 -26.02
CA ALA A 73 -14.65 28.54 -25.26
C ALA A 73 -14.58 27.81 -23.91
N VAL A 74 -13.71 28.27 -23.02
CA VAL A 74 -13.54 27.74 -21.66
C VAL A 74 -13.86 28.83 -20.63
N GLU A 75 -14.17 28.40 -19.42
CA GLU A 75 -14.77 29.22 -18.36
C GLU A 75 -13.69 29.98 -17.56
N ALA A 76 -13.94 31.27 -17.31
CA ALA A 76 -13.26 32.03 -16.27
C ALA A 76 -14.28 32.42 -15.19
N THR A 77 -13.90 32.37 -13.92
CA THR A 77 -14.83 32.62 -12.81
C THR A 77 -14.21 33.51 -11.75
N VAL A 78 -15.02 34.40 -11.17
CA VAL A 78 -14.70 35.14 -9.94
C VAL A 78 -15.62 34.65 -8.83
N ARG A 79 -15.05 34.28 -7.69
CA ARG A 79 -15.79 33.83 -6.51
C ARG A 79 -15.18 34.43 -5.25
N ASN A 80 -16.00 34.84 -4.29
CA ASN A 80 -15.50 35.24 -2.96
C ASN A 80 -15.69 34.11 -1.94
N PHE A 81 -14.93 34.22 -0.85
CA PHE A 81 -15.04 33.38 0.34
C PHE A 81 -14.93 34.29 1.55
N ASN A 82 -16.02 34.45 2.29
CA ASN A 82 -16.19 35.53 3.27
C ASN A 82 -16.89 35.08 4.56
N SER A 83 -17.43 33.87 4.61
CA SER A 83 -18.31 33.40 5.68
C SER A 83 -17.90 32.02 6.21
N PRO A 84 -18.07 31.73 7.51
CA PRO A 84 -17.98 30.36 8.03
C PRO A 84 -18.92 29.42 7.27
N GLY A 85 -18.48 28.20 7.00
CA GLY A 85 -19.20 27.23 6.18
C GLY A 85 -19.00 27.38 4.66
N ASP A 86 -18.32 28.42 4.16
CA ASP A 86 -17.99 28.52 2.74
C ASP A 86 -17.06 27.36 2.32
N VAL A 87 -17.40 26.70 1.20
CA VAL A 87 -16.62 25.58 0.67
C VAL A 87 -16.00 25.96 -0.67
N ASP A 88 -14.66 26.05 -0.69
CA ASP A 88 -13.88 26.11 -1.91
C ASP A 88 -13.82 24.73 -2.57
N GLU A 89 -14.31 24.64 -3.81
CA GLU A 89 -14.28 23.40 -4.62
C GLU A 89 -12.84 22.91 -4.87
N ASN A 90 -11.88 23.83 -4.85
CA ASN A 90 -10.45 23.56 -4.97
C ASN A 90 -9.81 23.21 -3.60
N GLY A 91 -10.53 23.41 -2.50
CA GLY A 91 -10.08 23.12 -1.15
C GLY A 91 -8.98 24.04 -0.61
N VAL A 92 -8.62 25.13 -1.30
CA VAL A 92 -7.53 26.04 -0.87
C VAL A 92 -7.99 26.93 0.28
N VAL A 93 -9.22 27.43 0.21
CA VAL A 93 -9.89 28.20 1.27
C VAL A 93 -10.90 27.31 2.00
N GLY A 94 -10.97 27.40 3.33
CA GLY A 94 -11.98 26.68 4.09
C GLY A 94 -11.77 26.78 5.59
N GLU A 95 -12.56 26.05 6.35
CA GLU A 95 -12.44 26.01 7.81
C GLU A 95 -11.22 25.19 8.26
N PRO A 96 -10.63 25.51 9.43
CA PRO A 96 -9.55 24.71 9.99
C PRO A 96 -10.00 23.26 10.21
N ALA A 97 -9.14 22.31 9.85
CA ALA A 97 -9.37 20.91 10.17
C ALA A 97 -9.52 20.72 11.69
N ALA A 98 -10.41 19.82 12.11
CA ALA A 98 -10.56 19.48 13.53
C ALA A 98 -9.21 19.05 14.11
N ALA A 99 -8.91 19.46 15.35
CA ALA A 99 -7.60 19.26 15.98
C ALA A 99 -7.09 17.79 16.01
N ASN A 100 -8.01 16.82 15.89
CA ASN A 100 -7.72 15.38 15.89
C ASN A 100 -8.10 14.67 14.58
N ALA A 101 -8.35 15.40 13.49
CA ALA A 101 -8.67 14.78 12.20
C ALA A 101 -7.44 14.02 11.65
N PRO A 102 -7.58 12.74 11.25
CA PRO A 102 -6.49 12.00 10.62
C PRO A 102 -5.87 12.76 9.45
N ALA A 103 -4.57 12.57 9.19
CA ALA A 103 -3.89 13.13 8.02
C ALA A 103 -4.51 12.73 6.68
N SER A 104 -5.19 11.56 6.65
CA SER A 104 -5.90 11.02 5.50
C SER A 104 -7.27 11.63 5.25
N ASP A 105 -7.85 12.37 6.22
CA ASP A 105 -9.25 12.75 6.18
C ASP A 105 -9.44 14.20 5.71
N GLY A 106 -9.98 14.35 4.51
CA GLY A 106 -10.53 15.60 3.98
C GLY A 106 -9.51 16.61 3.43
N SER A 107 -10.06 17.70 2.86
CA SER A 107 -9.28 18.86 2.41
C SER A 107 -8.73 19.61 3.63
N ARG A 108 -7.43 19.91 3.63
CA ARG A 108 -6.79 20.81 4.60
C ARG A 108 -6.54 22.15 3.94
N PRO A 109 -7.42 23.16 4.12
CA PRO A 109 -7.25 24.44 3.47
C PRO A 109 -5.99 25.15 3.98
N GLN A 110 -5.25 25.76 3.05
CA GLN A 110 -4.08 26.58 3.37
C GLN A 110 -4.48 27.99 3.82
N LEU A 111 -5.66 28.43 3.39
CA LEU A 111 -6.24 29.72 3.72
C LEU A 111 -7.47 29.47 4.61
N LEU A 112 -7.40 29.90 5.86
CA LEU A 112 -8.38 29.56 6.88
C LEU A 112 -9.47 30.63 7.00
N LEU A 113 -10.73 30.23 6.88
CA LEU A 113 -11.87 31.10 7.13
C LEU A 113 -11.91 31.54 8.61
N GLY A 114 -12.27 32.79 8.84
CA GLY A 114 -12.41 33.39 10.18
C GLY A 114 -11.70 34.74 10.30
N GLY A 115 -12.11 35.53 11.31
CA GLY A 115 -11.55 36.87 11.54
C GLY A 115 -12.12 37.94 10.61
N ASN A 116 -11.32 38.95 10.30
CA ASN A 116 -11.71 40.12 9.48
C ASN A 116 -11.23 40.06 8.02
N THR A 117 -10.81 38.88 7.56
CA THR A 117 -10.26 38.66 6.22
C THR A 117 -11.19 37.75 5.42
N GLY A 118 -11.44 38.10 4.16
CA GLY A 118 -12.03 37.23 3.16
C GLY A 118 -11.15 37.14 1.92
N TRP A 119 -11.52 36.29 0.98
CA TRP A 119 -10.73 36.03 -0.23
C TRP A 119 -11.54 36.24 -1.50
N MET A 120 -10.88 36.79 -2.51
CA MET A 120 -11.35 36.80 -3.90
C MET A 120 -10.54 35.77 -4.70
N ARG A 121 -11.23 34.81 -5.33
CA ARG A 121 -10.64 33.78 -6.21
C ARG A 121 -10.94 34.12 -7.67
N TYR A 122 -9.89 34.31 -8.45
CA TYR A 122 -9.94 34.48 -9.90
C TYR A 122 -9.44 33.22 -10.57
N GLN A 123 -10.27 32.58 -11.39
CA GLN A 123 -9.95 31.28 -11.99
C GLN A 123 -10.12 31.35 -13.50
N ALA A 124 -9.21 30.74 -14.25
CA ALA A 124 -9.26 30.64 -15.71
C ALA A 124 -8.75 29.28 -16.18
N THR A 125 -9.29 28.77 -17.29
CA THR A 125 -8.89 27.47 -17.84
C THR A 125 -8.14 27.65 -19.16
N ALA A 126 -6.92 27.12 -19.25
CA ALA A 126 -6.08 27.20 -20.43
C ALA A 126 -5.93 25.84 -21.11
N ARG A 127 -5.85 25.83 -22.44
CA ARG A 127 -5.40 24.65 -23.20
C ARG A 127 -3.88 24.62 -23.23
N ILE A 128 -3.28 23.47 -22.94
CA ILE A 128 -1.84 23.25 -22.99
C ILE A 128 -1.47 22.67 -24.36
N LYS A 129 -0.45 23.25 -25.01
CA LYS A 129 0.20 22.69 -26.21
C LYS A 129 1.68 22.52 -25.92
N SER A 130 2.27 21.36 -26.25
CA SER A 130 3.70 21.12 -26.08
C SER A 130 4.52 21.98 -27.05
N ALA A 131 5.71 22.42 -26.61
CA ALA A 131 6.62 23.18 -27.44
C ALA A 131 7.53 22.25 -28.28
N GLY A 132 6.99 21.63 -29.34
CA GLY A 132 7.78 20.95 -30.36
C GLY A 132 8.61 19.73 -29.90
N SER A 133 9.44 19.19 -30.81
CA SER A 133 10.08 17.87 -30.74
C SER A 133 11.19 17.69 -29.68
N THR A 134 11.57 18.74 -28.95
CA THR A 134 12.65 18.71 -27.95
C THR A 134 12.17 19.01 -26.52
N GLY A 135 10.96 19.56 -26.36
CA GLY A 135 10.34 19.85 -25.06
C GLY A 135 9.11 18.97 -24.84
N SER A 136 9.31 17.68 -24.56
CA SER A 136 8.20 16.84 -24.12
C SER A 136 7.93 17.15 -22.66
N LEU A 137 6.80 17.81 -22.35
CA LEU A 137 6.20 17.65 -21.03
C LEU A 137 5.89 16.16 -20.88
N PRO A 138 6.54 15.42 -19.94
CA PRO A 138 6.32 13.98 -19.79
C PRO A 138 4.83 13.66 -19.56
N PHE A 139 4.12 14.58 -18.90
CA PHE A 139 2.71 14.44 -18.57
C PHE A 139 1.72 14.74 -19.72
N VAL A 140 2.13 15.45 -20.77
CA VAL A 140 1.27 15.79 -21.93
C VAL A 140 1.46 14.77 -23.06
N SER A 141 2.62 14.10 -23.12
CA SER A 141 3.01 13.25 -24.24
C SER A 141 2.53 11.79 -24.16
N GLY A 142 1.86 11.38 -23.08
CA GLY A 142 1.49 9.98 -22.82
C GLY A 142 0.09 9.52 -23.23
N GLN A 143 -0.79 10.41 -23.72
CA GLN A 143 -2.15 10.02 -24.08
C GLN A 143 -2.46 10.52 -25.48
N GLY A 144 -2.90 9.65 -26.39
CA GLY A 144 -3.32 9.98 -27.76
C GLY A 144 -4.53 10.93 -27.88
N LYS A 145 -4.70 11.88 -26.96
CA LYS A 145 -5.64 13.00 -26.99
C LYS A 145 -4.85 14.29 -27.23
N SER A 146 -5.24 15.07 -28.23
CA SER A 146 -4.48 16.23 -28.70
C SER A 146 -4.60 17.49 -27.84
N GLU A 147 -5.37 17.47 -26.74
CA GLU A 147 -5.63 18.65 -25.91
C GLU A 147 -5.69 18.32 -24.41
N VAL A 148 -4.77 18.89 -23.63
CA VAL A 148 -4.79 18.88 -22.15
C VAL A 148 -5.26 20.26 -21.68
N PHE A 149 -6.08 20.32 -20.62
CA PHE A 149 -6.51 21.56 -20.01
C PHE A 149 -5.89 21.73 -18.63
N ALA A 150 -5.53 22.96 -18.28
CA ALA A 150 -5.16 23.34 -16.93
C ALA A 150 -6.04 24.47 -16.43
N THR A 151 -6.26 24.49 -15.12
CA THR A 151 -6.99 25.54 -14.42
C THR A 151 -6.03 26.30 -13.52
N LEU A 152 -5.95 27.61 -13.71
CA LEU A 152 -5.14 28.51 -12.91
C LEU A 152 -6.07 29.29 -11.98
N SER A 153 -5.67 29.43 -10.72
CA SER A 153 -6.42 30.19 -9.72
C SER A 153 -5.50 31.17 -8.98
N ASP A 154 -5.93 32.41 -8.81
CA ASP A 154 -5.30 33.44 -7.97
C ASP A 154 -6.24 33.79 -6.82
N TYR A 155 -5.76 33.63 -5.58
CA TYR A 155 -6.48 33.90 -4.33
C TYR A 155 -5.88 35.14 -3.67
N ARG A 156 -6.71 36.16 -3.47
CA ARG A 156 -6.31 37.47 -2.92
C ARG A 156 -7.01 37.71 -1.59
N ALA A 157 -6.24 37.94 -0.53
CA ALA A 157 -6.77 38.30 0.77
C ALA A 157 -7.19 39.78 0.79
N HIS A 158 -8.39 40.05 1.28
CA HIS A 158 -8.94 41.39 1.45
C HIS A 158 -9.63 41.53 2.81
N PRO A 159 -9.61 42.71 3.45
CA PRO A 159 -10.47 42.97 4.59
C PRO A 159 -11.95 42.75 4.22
N LEU A 160 -12.73 42.17 5.12
CA LEU A 160 -14.18 41.92 4.90
C LEU A 160 -14.97 43.20 4.58
N THR A 161 -14.47 44.36 5.02
CA THR A 161 -15.06 45.68 4.77
C THR A 161 -14.69 46.28 3.42
N ARG A 162 -13.77 45.66 2.66
CA ARG A 162 -13.33 46.10 1.34
C ARG A 162 -14.48 45.95 0.34
N ASN A 163 -14.67 46.96 -0.52
CA ASN A 163 -15.63 46.87 -1.61
C ASN A 163 -15.14 45.85 -2.66
N MET A 164 -16.00 44.90 -3.03
CA MET A 164 -15.64 43.80 -3.94
C MET A 164 -15.25 44.28 -5.34
N ARG A 165 -15.99 45.26 -5.87
CA ARG A 165 -15.77 45.82 -7.19
C ARG A 165 -14.41 46.50 -7.25
N GLU A 166 -14.08 47.31 -6.25
CA GLU A 166 -12.76 47.95 -6.15
C GLU A 166 -11.63 46.92 -6.00
N ALA A 167 -11.81 45.92 -5.13
CA ALA A 167 -10.84 44.84 -4.95
C ALA A 167 -10.56 44.10 -6.27
N ALA A 168 -11.61 43.76 -7.03
CA ALA A 168 -11.45 43.09 -8.31
C ALA A 168 -10.73 43.94 -9.36
N LYS A 169 -11.02 45.25 -9.41
CA LYS A 169 -10.31 46.19 -10.31
C LYS A 169 -8.81 46.20 -10.03
N GLU A 170 -8.45 46.25 -8.76
CA GLU A 170 -7.07 46.24 -8.29
C GLU A 170 -6.39 44.89 -8.60
N ASP A 171 -7.01 43.78 -8.22
CA ASP A 171 -6.45 42.44 -8.39
C ASP A 171 -6.21 42.08 -9.87
N LEU A 172 -7.19 42.36 -10.74
CA LEU A 172 -7.14 42.03 -12.17
C LEU A 172 -6.20 42.91 -12.97
N SER A 173 -5.76 44.04 -12.42
CA SER A 173 -4.71 44.86 -13.04
C SER A 173 -3.32 44.20 -12.93
N HIS A 174 -3.16 43.24 -12.01
CA HIS A 174 -1.90 42.53 -11.76
C HIS A 174 -2.12 41.03 -11.52
N PRO A 175 -2.67 40.27 -12.49
CA PRO A 175 -2.97 38.85 -12.30
C PRO A 175 -1.68 38.06 -12.02
N ARG A 176 -1.75 37.10 -11.08
CA ARG A 176 -0.64 36.19 -10.77
C ARG A 176 -0.92 34.80 -11.32
N LEU A 177 0.07 34.20 -11.95
CA LEU A 177 -0.02 32.85 -12.49
C LEU A 177 1.03 31.96 -11.83
N LEU A 178 0.60 30.82 -11.25
CA LEU A 178 1.52 29.87 -10.61
C LEU A 178 2.59 29.35 -11.57
N VAL A 179 2.34 29.34 -12.88
CA VAL A 179 3.32 28.92 -13.90
C VAL A 179 4.49 29.91 -14.07
N LEU A 180 4.39 31.12 -13.52
CA LEU A 180 5.44 32.13 -13.55
C LEU A 180 6.12 32.21 -12.18
N SER A 181 7.39 31.83 -12.10
CA SER A 181 8.17 31.89 -10.85
C SER A 181 8.23 33.31 -10.26
N THR A 182 8.25 34.33 -11.12
CA THR A 182 8.23 35.75 -10.73
C THR A 182 6.95 36.19 -10.03
N ASP A 183 5.86 35.44 -10.15
CA ASP A 183 4.60 35.78 -9.49
C ASP A 183 4.52 35.20 -8.08
N LEU A 184 5.33 34.20 -7.74
CA LEU A 184 5.44 33.67 -6.37
C LEU A 184 6.01 34.71 -5.40
N THR A 185 6.93 35.56 -5.87
CA THR A 185 7.50 36.66 -5.07
C THR A 185 6.50 37.79 -4.86
N LYS A 186 5.40 37.83 -5.63
CA LYS A 186 4.31 38.82 -5.53
C LYS A 186 3.16 38.35 -4.63
N LEU A 187 3.28 37.18 -4.00
CA LEU A 187 2.28 36.72 -3.02
C LEU A 187 2.37 37.56 -1.75
N GLY A 188 1.28 38.23 -1.38
CA GLY A 188 1.15 38.88 -0.07
C GLY A 188 0.81 37.87 1.03
N PRO A 189 0.94 38.25 2.32
CA PRO A 189 0.47 37.40 3.42
C PRO A 189 -1.03 37.08 3.29
N GLY A 190 -1.39 35.81 3.35
CA GLY A 190 -2.76 35.32 3.19
C GLY A 190 -3.18 35.07 1.74
N ASP A 191 -2.30 35.28 0.77
CA ASP A 191 -2.56 34.98 -0.64
C ASP A 191 -2.17 33.56 -1.02
N ALA A 192 -2.76 33.06 -2.11
CA ALA A 192 -2.33 31.82 -2.75
C ALA A 192 -2.49 31.87 -4.27
N VAL A 193 -1.71 31.04 -4.97
CA VAL A 193 -1.94 30.69 -6.37
C VAL A 193 -2.02 29.18 -6.50
N ALA A 194 -2.85 28.69 -7.42
CA ALA A 194 -3.02 27.28 -7.67
C ALA A 194 -3.00 26.95 -9.17
N TRP A 195 -2.54 25.74 -9.47
CA TRP A 195 -2.44 25.16 -10.79
C TRP A 195 -2.99 23.74 -10.72
N GLN A 196 -4.10 23.50 -11.41
CA GLN A 196 -4.70 22.18 -11.53
C GLN A 196 -4.56 21.66 -12.95
N VAL A 197 -4.00 20.46 -13.11
CA VAL A 197 -3.79 19.83 -14.42
C VAL A 197 -3.91 18.31 -14.31
N ARG A 198 -4.37 17.68 -15.38
CA ARG A 198 -4.22 16.23 -15.55
C ARG A 198 -2.82 15.92 -16.05
N GLY A 199 -2.08 15.13 -15.30
CA GLY A 199 -0.70 14.82 -15.65
C GLY A 199 -0.09 13.70 -14.82
N THR A 200 1.21 13.48 -15.00
CA THR A 200 1.98 12.48 -14.28
C THR A 200 2.59 13.12 -13.05
N LEU A 201 2.27 12.58 -11.87
CA LEU A 201 2.95 12.86 -10.61
C LEU A 201 4.03 11.80 -10.39
N GLU A 202 5.27 12.26 -10.18
CA GLU A 202 6.41 11.40 -9.91
C GLU A 202 6.90 11.57 -8.48
N ALA A 203 7.13 10.47 -7.78
CA ALA A 203 7.68 10.45 -6.44
C ALA A 203 8.82 9.44 -6.32
N GLY A 204 9.91 9.83 -5.65
CA GLY A 204 11.00 8.92 -5.29
C GLY A 204 10.66 8.18 -4.00
N LEU A 205 10.80 6.87 -4.00
CA LEU A 205 10.63 5.99 -2.85
C LEU A 205 11.95 5.26 -2.56
N GLU A 206 12.18 4.96 -1.29
CA GLU A 206 13.32 4.19 -0.84
C GLU A 206 12.78 3.05 0.03
N LEU A 207 13.15 1.81 -0.30
CA LEU A 207 12.63 0.61 0.35
C LEU A 207 13.77 -0.22 0.92
N ASN A 208 13.56 -0.84 2.07
CA ASN A 208 14.51 -1.81 2.61
C ASN A 208 14.34 -3.15 1.91
N TRP A 209 15.43 -3.79 1.52
CA TRP A 209 15.40 -5.15 0.95
C TRP A 209 14.80 -6.17 1.91
N ALA A 210 15.04 -5.98 3.21
CA ALA A 210 14.42 -6.78 4.27
C ALA A 210 12.88 -6.77 4.21
N ASP A 211 12.25 -5.68 3.75
CA ASP A 211 10.79 -5.58 3.59
C ASP A 211 10.30 -6.08 2.22
N LEU A 212 11.20 -6.20 1.23
CA LEU A 212 10.88 -6.69 -0.11
C LEU A 212 10.86 -8.21 -0.15
N PHE A 213 11.80 -8.86 0.55
CA PHE A 213 11.93 -10.31 0.54
C PHE A 213 10.95 -11.04 1.46
N THR A 214 10.26 -10.33 2.36
CA THR A 214 9.16 -10.93 3.17
C THR A 214 7.94 -11.28 2.33
N THR A 215 7.85 -10.75 1.10
CA THR A 215 6.70 -10.94 0.21
C THR A 215 7.09 -11.21 -1.25
N ASN A 216 6.15 -11.75 -2.02
CA ASN A 216 6.20 -12.08 -3.45
C ASN A 216 7.33 -13.05 -3.89
N LEU A 217 7.91 -13.84 -2.97
CA LEU A 217 8.93 -14.86 -3.31
C LEU A 217 8.42 -15.92 -4.31
N ALA A 218 7.10 -16.06 -4.46
CA ALA A 218 6.48 -16.87 -5.52
C ALA A 218 6.90 -16.44 -6.94
N ASN A 219 7.36 -15.20 -7.16
CA ASN A 219 7.92 -14.78 -8.45
C ASN A 219 9.24 -15.49 -8.78
N LEU A 220 9.87 -16.14 -7.80
CA LEU A 220 11.02 -17.03 -7.96
C LEU A 220 10.61 -18.50 -8.16
N ALA A 221 9.32 -18.82 -8.26
CA ALA A 221 8.81 -20.19 -8.38
C ALA A 221 9.17 -20.92 -9.69
N PHE A 222 9.84 -20.25 -10.64
CA PHE A 222 10.45 -20.93 -11.79
C PHE A 222 11.61 -21.84 -11.37
N VAL A 223 12.19 -21.60 -10.19
CA VAL A 223 13.13 -22.53 -9.58
C VAL A 223 12.30 -23.65 -8.96
N ARG A 224 12.47 -24.89 -9.45
CA ARG A 224 11.79 -26.07 -8.88
C ARG A 224 12.44 -26.45 -7.56
N THR A 225 12.15 -25.71 -6.51
CA THR A 225 12.60 -26.05 -5.16
C THR A 225 11.42 -26.60 -4.36
N SER A 226 11.35 -27.92 -4.24
CA SER A 226 10.65 -28.51 -3.08
C SER A 226 11.38 -28.23 -1.76
N GLU A 227 12.58 -27.64 -1.84
CA GLU A 227 13.45 -27.31 -0.72
C GLU A 227 13.21 -25.87 -0.21
N LEU A 228 13.52 -25.68 1.08
CA LEU A 228 13.50 -24.41 1.77
C LEU A 228 14.45 -23.38 1.13
N ILE A 229 13.90 -22.25 0.71
CA ILE A 229 14.70 -21.07 0.33
C ILE A 229 14.96 -20.26 1.58
N GLU A 230 16.25 -19.99 1.84
CA GLU A 230 16.70 -19.09 2.91
C GLU A 230 17.36 -17.86 2.30
N LEU A 231 16.74 -16.70 2.47
CA LEU A 231 17.30 -15.42 2.07
C LEU A 231 17.83 -14.68 3.28
N LYS A 232 19.12 -14.36 3.24
CA LYS A 232 19.80 -13.56 4.25
C LYS A 232 19.94 -12.13 3.74
N THR A 233 19.39 -11.17 4.47
CA THR A 233 19.35 -9.77 4.02
C THR A 233 19.80 -8.84 5.15
N ALA A 234 20.68 -7.89 4.86
CA ALA A 234 21.02 -6.83 5.80
C ALA A 234 19.83 -5.88 6.00
N LEU A 235 19.56 -5.46 7.24
CA LEU A 235 18.41 -4.62 7.59
C LEU A 235 18.52 -3.18 7.06
N ASP A 236 19.74 -2.70 6.81
CA ASP A 236 20.03 -1.35 6.30
C ASP A 236 20.18 -1.29 4.77
N ALA A 237 20.01 -2.42 4.10
CA ALA A 237 20.10 -2.51 2.64
C ALA A 237 18.88 -1.88 1.99
N LYS A 238 19.09 -0.91 1.09
CA LYS A 238 18.00 -0.17 0.45
C LYS A 238 18.00 -0.26 -1.08
N VAL A 239 16.85 -0.03 -1.67
CA VAL A 239 16.66 0.19 -3.12
C VAL A 239 15.79 1.41 -3.34
N GLY A 240 16.24 2.28 -4.23
CA GLY A 240 15.47 3.42 -4.69
C GLY A 240 14.55 3.04 -5.85
N ALA A 241 13.32 3.52 -5.83
CA ALA A 241 12.38 3.40 -6.93
C ALA A 241 11.74 4.77 -7.22
N ARG A 242 11.42 5.04 -8.48
CA ARG A 242 10.59 6.16 -8.92
C ARG A 242 9.24 5.61 -9.28
N VAL A 243 8.20 6.25 -8.76
CA VAL A 243 6.81 5.91 -9.05
C VAL A 243 6.18 7.08 -9.76
N SER A 244 5.59 6.79 -10.91
CA SER A 244 4.92 7.77 -11.76
C SER A 244 3.46 7.37 -11.90
N LEU A 245 2.55 8.28 -11.57
CA LEU A 245 1.11 8.05 -11.65
C LEU A 245 0.44 9.15 -12.43
N THR A 246 -0.43 8.79 -13.38
CA THR A 246 -1.24 9.76 -14.11
C THR A 246 -2.62 9.95 -13.46
N ASP A 247 -2.92 11.16 -12.99
CA ASP A 247 -4.24 11.57 -12.47
C ASP A 247 -4.40 13.10 -12.55
N ASP A 248 -5.50 13.64 -12.04
CA ASP A 248 -5.73 15.07 -11.88
C ASP A 248 -5.12 15.57 -10.55
N TYR A 249 -4.19 16.52 -10.63
CA TYR A 249 -3.47 17.06 -9.47
C TYR A 249 -3.61 18.57 -9.39
N GLN A 250 -3.49 19.10 -8.18
CA GLN A 250 -3.41 20.53 -7.92
C GLN A 250 -2.15 20.86 -7.13
N LEU A 251 -1.38 21.81 -7.65
CA LEU A 251 -0.24 22.43 -7.01
C LEU A 251 -0.67 23.79 -6.47
N VAL A 252 -0.38 24.08 -5.20
CA VAL A 252 -0.77 25.33 -4.53
C VAL A 252 0.43 25.92 -3.81
N PHE A 253 0.69 27.20 -4.05
CA PHE A 253 1.64 27.99 -3.27
C PHE A 253 0.85 29.06 -2.52
N SER A 254 0.95 29.07 -1.21
CA SER A 254 0.37 30.11 -0.35
C SER A 254 1.47 30.79 0.47
N ARG A 255 1.22 32.03 0.90
CA ARG A 255 2.11 32.75 1.81
C ARG A 255 1.39 32.98 3.14
N PRO A 256 1.48 32.05 4.12
CA PRO A 256 0.84 32.24 5.42
C PRO A 256 1.47 33.38 6.23
N ALA A 257 2.77 33.62 6.07
CA ALA A 257 3.52 34.69 6.73
C ALA A 257 4.59 35.27 5.78
N ALA A 258 5.04 36.50 6.04
CA ALA A 258 5.89 37.26 5.12
C ALA A 258 7.15 36.53 4.62
N SER A 259 7.76 35.66 5.44
CA SER A 259 9.04 34.98 5.13
C SER A 259 8.91 33.48 4.76
N ARG A 260 7.68 32.94 4.71
CA ARG A 260 7.46 31.50 4.50
C ARG A 260 6.48 31.27 3.36
N ILE A 261 6.85 30.35 2.48
CA ILE A 261 5.98 29.84 1.42
C ILE A 261 5.53 28.45 1.83
N GLN A 262 4.22 28.25 1.84
CA GLN A 262 3.61 26.95 2.07
C GLN A 262 3.23 26.36 0.70
N LEU A 263 3.84 25.23 0.40
CA LEU A 263 3.63 24.44 -0.79
C LEU A 263 2.69 23.29 -0.45
N ALA A 264 1.65 23.08 -1.26
CA ALA A 264 0.83 21.88 -1.19
C ALA A 264 0.65 21.24 -2.57
N VAL A 265 0.69 19.91 -2.60
CA VAL A 265 0.28 19.09 -3.74
C VAL A 265 -0.92 18.27 -3.31
N ARG A 266 -2.00 18.33 -4.08
CA ARG A 266 -3.30 17.75 -3.75
C ARG A 266 -3.79 16.87 -4.88
N LYS A 267 -4.54 15.84 -4.52
CA LYS A 267 -5.34 15.08 -5.49
C LYS A 267 -6.56 15.92 -5.86
N ALA A 268 -6.76 16.20 -7.13
CA ALA A 268 -7.92 16.95 -7.59
C ALA A 268 -9.05 16.01 -8.01
N LYS A 269 -10.26 16.56 -8.15
CA LYS A 269 -11.40 15.79 -8.70
C LYS A 269 -11.10 15.38 -10.14
N SER A 270 -11.30 14.09 -10.45
CA SER A 270 -10.91 13.51 -11.73
C SER A 270 -11.73 14.08 -12.88
N ARG A 271 -11.05 14.62 -13.90
CA ARG A 271 -11.65 15.11 -15.15
C ARG A 271 -11.59 14.03 -16.25
N GLU A 272 -11.48 12.77 -15.87
CA GLU A 272 -11.44 11.61 -16.78
C GLU A 272 -12.75 11.43 -17.56
N ALA A 273 -12.69 11.56 -18.88
CA ALA A 273 -13.85 11.42 -19.78
C ALA A 273 -14.11 9.98 -20.24
N THR A 274 -13.22 9.06 -19.91
CA THR A 274 -13.19 7.74 -20.54
C THR A 274 -13.51 6.68 -19.50
N LEU A 275 -14.70 6.08 -19.63
CA LEU A 275 -15.07 4.86 -18.90
C LEU A 275 -14.04 3.76 -19.17
N GLY A 276 -13.65 3.02 -18.13
CA GLY A 276 -12.69 1.91 -18.25
C GLY A 276 -11.21 2.32 -18.30
N ALA A 277 -10.87 3.60 -18.26
CA ALA A 277 -9.48 4.01 -18.07
C ALA A 277 -9.01 3.69 -16.63
N GLY A 278 -7.87 3.00 -16.54
CA GLY A 278 -7.28 2.57 -15.27
C GLY A 278 -6.24 3.54 -14.72
N LEU A 279 -5.81 3.32 -13.47
CA LEU A 279 -4.61 3.98 -12.93
C LEU A 279 -3.39 3.61 -13.78
N ASN A 280 -2.81 4.57 -14.49
CA ASN A 280 -1.53 4.36 -15.18
C ASN A 280 -0.38 4.58 -14.19
N LEU A 281 -0.03 3.51 -13.49
CA LEU A 281 1.06 3.46 -12.53
C LEU A 281 2.31 2.82 -13.17
N GLN A 282 3.41 3.55 -13.17
CA GLN A 282 4.70 3.08 -13.65
C GLN A 282 5.72 3.11 -12.52
N VAL A 283 6.57 2.10 -12.47
CA VAL A 283 7.65 2.00 -11.49
C VAL A 283 8.97 1.76 -12.21
N GLU A 284 9.92 2.62 -11.93
CA GLU A 284 11.30 2.51 -12.40
C GLU A 284 12.24 2.37 -11.21
N LEU A 285 13.29 1.56 -11.35
CA LEU A 285 14.31 1.47 -10.31
C LEU A 285 15.31 2.62 -10.48
N ALA A 286 15.60 3.31 -9.38
CA ALA A 286 16.55 4.42 -9.39
C ALA A 286 18.01 3.95 -9.47
N ASP A 287 18.28 2.72 -9.01
CA ASP A 287 19.60 2.10 -9.00
C ASP A 287 19.51 0.62 -9.41
N ALA A 288 19.87 0.32 -10.66
CA ALA A 288 19.91 -1.05 -11.17
C ALA A 288 21.09 -1.86 -10.59
N GLU A 289 22.16 -1.21 -10.13
CA GLU A 289 23.30 -1.90 -9.50
C GLU A 289 22.94 -2.42 -8.11
N ALA A 290 22.06 -1.72 -7.38
CA ALA A 290 21.52 -2.20 -6.10
C ALA A 290 20.82 -3.56 -6.25
N VAL A 291 20.09 -3.79 -7.35
CA VAL A 291 19.47 -5.09 -7.66
C VAL A 291 20.52 -6.15 -8.00
N ARG A 292 21.52 -5.79 -8.80
CA ARG A 292 22.62 -6.72 -9.16
C ARG A 292 23.40 -7.20 -7.95
N LYS A 293 23.64 -6.34 -6.95
CA LYS A 293 24.30 -6.75 -5.70
C LYS A 293 23.49 -7.78 -4.91
N ARG A 294 22.15 -7.78 -5.03
CA ARG A 294 21.27 -8.76 -4.39
C ARG A 294 21.07 -10.03 -5.20
N LEU A 295 21.36 -10.00 -6.50
CA LEU A 295 21.31 -11.17 -7.37
C LEU A 295 22.17 -12.32 -6.81
N GLY A 296 23.41 -12.03 -6.40
CA GLY A 296 24.31 -13.05 -5.85
C GLY A 296 23.80 -13.70 -4.56
N GLU A 297 23.15 -12.93 -3.67
CA GLU A 297 22.54 -13.46 -2.43
C GLU A 297 21.37 -14.40 -2.75
N VAL A 298 20.54 -14.03 -3.73
CA VAL A 298 19.39 -14.83 -4.16
C VAL A 298 19.84 -16.09 -4.91
N LEU A 299 20.86 -15.97 -5.78
CA LEU A 299 21.47 -17.12 -6.44
C LEU A 299 22.10 -18.09 -5.45
N THR A 300 22.73 -17.57 -4.39
CA THR A 300 23.28 -18.39 -3.29
C THR A 300 22.16 -19.11 -2.55
N ALA A 301 21.05 -18.43 -2.26
CA ALA A 301 19.88 -19.05 -1.63
C ALA A 301 19.26 -20.16 -2.48
N ILE A 302 19.22 -19.97 -3.81
CA ILE A 302 18.67 -20.94 -4.76
C ILE A 302 19.61 -22.16 -4.94
N THR A 303 20.90 -21.93 -5.11
CA THR A 303 21.86 -22.99 -5.44
C THR A 303 22.47 -23.65 -4.20
N GLY A 304 22.48 -22.95 -3.06
CA GLY A 304 23.19 -23.32 -1.84
C GLY A 304 24.70 -23.07 -1.88
N GLN A 305 25.23 -22.50 -2.95
CA GLN A 305 26.65 -22.20 -3.15
C GLN A 305 26.81 -20.76 -3.62
N ALA A 306 27.94 -20.13 -3.29
CA ALA A 306 28.22 -18.79 -3.79
C ALA A 306 28.34 -18.81 -5.33
N GLU A 307 27.89 -17.75 -6.00
CA GLU A 307 27.93 -17.61 -7.47
C GLU A 307 29.30 -17.99 -8.06
N ALA A 308 30.38 -17.46 -7.49
CA ALA A 308 31.74 -17.77 -7.92
C ALA A 308 32.09 -19.27 -7.84
N LYS A 309 31.56 -19.99 -6.86
CA LYS A 309 31.78 -21.44 -6.72
C LYS A 309 30.98 -22.22 -7.76
N VAL A 310 29.77 -21.78 -8.08
CA VAL A 310 28.97 -22.38 -9.16
C VAL A 310 29.67 -22.16 -10.49
N GLU A 311 30.18 -20.96 -10.77
CA GLU A 311 30.96 -20.67 -11.99
C GLU A 311 32.21 -21.54 -12.08
N GLU A 312 32.95 -21.71 -10.97
CA GLU A 312 34.09 -22.63 -10.91
C GLU A 312 33.69 -24.08 -11.23
N LEU A 313 32.57 -24.57 -10.69
CA LEU A 313 32.06 -25.91 -10.95
C LEU A 313 31.62 -26.07 -12.41
N VAL A 314 30.96 -25.05 -12.99
CA VAL A 314 30.53 -25.05 -14.40
C VAL A 314 31.74 -25.07 -15.33
N ASP A 315 32.75 -24.24 -15.09
CA ASP A 315 33.97 -24.21 -15.91
C ASP A 315 34.75 -25.54 -15.78
N LYS A 316 34.90 -26.09 -14.57
CA LYS A 316 35.51 -27.43 -14.37
C LYS A 316 34.72 -28.56 -15.02
N ALA A 317 33.39 -28.44 -15.08
CA ALA A 317 32.53 -29.42 -15.74
C ALA A 317 32.77 -29.45 -17.25
N LEU A 318 32.91 -28.26 -17.86
CA LEU A 318 33.24 -28.10 -19.29
C LEU A 318 34.61 -28.70 -19.61
N ASP A 319 35.59 -28.48 -18.74
CA ASP A 319 36.95 -29.03 -18.89
C ASP A 319 37.06 -30.52 -18.50
N LYS A 320 35.97 -31.14 -18.02
CA LYS A 320 35.89 -32.54 -17.56
C LYS A 320 36.88 -32.88 -16.43
N VAL A 321 37.15 -31.93 -15.53
CA VAL A 321 38.15 -32.08 -14.43
C VAL A 321 37.49 -32.15 -13.04
N LEU A 322 36.18 -32.35 -12.96
CA LEU A 322 35.47 -32.45 -11.68
C LEU A 322 35.90 -33.69 -10.87
N SER A 323 36.20 -33.49 -9.59
CA SER A 323 36.30 -34.57 -8.61
C SER A 323 34.93 -35.19 -8.29
N ALA A 324 34.91 -36.36 -7.64
CA ALA A 324 33.65 -37.04 -7.26
C ALA A 324 32.78 -36.19 -6.32
N GLU A 325 33.39 -35.38 -5.45
CA GLU A 325 32.67 -34.47 -4.55
C GLU A 325 32.08 -33.28 -5.32
N GLU A 326 32.83 -32.69 -6.25
CA GLU A 326 32.35 -31.59 -7.11
C GLU A 326 31.25 -32.07 -8.07
N GLN A 327 31.32 -33.30 -8.56
CA GLN A 327 30.23 -33.91 -9.33
C GLN A 327 28.95 -34.05 -8.51
N ALA A 328 29.05 -34.46 -7.25
CA ALA A 328 27.90 -34.54 -6.36
C ALA A 328 27.30 -33.15 -6.09
N GLN A 329 28.15 -32.15 -5.84
CA GLN A 329 27.70 -30.76 -5.63
C GLN A 329 27.02 -30.18 -6.86
N LEU A 330 27.61 -30.35 -8.05
CA LEU A 330 27.01 -29.90 -9.31
C LEU A 330 25.67 -30.59 -9.57
N ARG A 331 25.58 -31.89 -9.30
CA ARG A 331 24.32 -32.63 -9.42
C ARG A 331 23.22 -32.07 -8.54
N THR A 332 23.51 -31.78 -7.27
CA THR A 332 22.55 -31.15 -6.35
C THR A 332 22.12 -29.76 -6.84
N ILE A 333 23.05 -28.96 -7.38
CA ILE A 333 22.71 -27.66 -7.98
C ILE A 333 21.77 -27.85 -9.17
N LEU A 334 22.05 -28.78 -10.09
CA LEU A 334 21.20 -29.05 -11.25
C LEU A 334 19.79 -29.50 -10.83
N GLU A 335 19.69 -30.40 -9.86
CA GLU A 335 18.41 -30.88 -9.31
C GLU A 335 17.59 -29.72 -8.70
N ARG A 336 18.23 -28.82 -7.94
CA ARG A 336 17.58 -27.61 -7.39
C ARG A 336 17.07 -26.64 -8.44
N LEU A 337 17.78 -26.56 -9.57
CA LEU A 337 17.37 -25.75 -10.71
C LEU A 337 16.29 -26.42 -11.56
N GLY A 338 15.89 -27.65 -11.23
CA GLY A 338 14.92 -28.43 -11.99
C GLY A 338 15.48 -28.96 -13.32
N LEU A 339 16.80 -28.99 -13.46
CA LEU A 339 17.50 -29.54 -14.61
C LEU A 339 17.83 -31.02 -14.33
N ASP A 340 17.46 -31.91 -15.25
CA ASP A 340 17.77 -33.34 -15.10
C ASP A 340 19.29 -33.56 -15.30
N PRO A 341 20.02 -33.99 -14.26
CA PRO A 341 21.47 -34.19 -14.35
C PRO A 341 21.89 -35.22 -15.40
N GLN A 342 20.97 -36.08 -15.85
CA GLN A 342 21.21 -37.09 -16.89
C GLN A 342 20.99 -36.57 -18.32
N LEU A 343 20.20 -35.51 -18.47
CA LEU A 343 19.81 -34.95 -19.77
C LEU A 343 20.54 -33.64 -20.09
N VAL A 344 21.14 -32.97 -19.10
CA VAL A 344 21.92 -31.76 -19.31
C VAL A 344 23.20 -32.08 -20.07
N LEU A 345 23.29 -31.53 -21.28
CA LEU A 345 24.54 -31.49 -22.04
C LEU A 345 25.49 -30.49 -21.38
N LEU A 346 26.65 -30.96 -20.93
CA LEU A 346 27.65 -30.14 -20.24
C LEU A 346 28.05 -28.89 -21.04
N ASP A 347 28.10 -28.99 -22.37
CA ASP A 347 28.42 -27.89 -23.28
C ASP A 347 27.41 -26.72 -23.22
N HIS A 348 26.19 -26.97 -22.77
CA HIS A 348 25.13 -25.96 -22.61
C HIS A 348 25.02 -25.43 -21.18
N LEU A 349 25.74 -26.00 -20.22
CA LEU A 349 25.63 -25.67 -18.80
C LEU A 349 25.91 -24.19 -18.50
N LYS A 350 26.92 -23.62 -19.16
CA LYS A 350 27.26 -22.19 -19.05
C LYS A 350 26.14 -21.29 -19.56
N GLN A 351 25.49 -21.69 -20.66
CA GLN A 351 24.36 -20.96 -21.23
C GLN A 351 23.14 -21.05 -20.30
N GLU A 352 22.85 -22.22 -19.74
CA GLU A 352 21.76 -22.41 -18.76
C GLU A 352 22.00 -21.58 -17.49
N TRP A 353 23.26 -21.53 -17.01
CA TRP A 353 23.64 -20.69 -15.87
C TRP A 353 23.42 -19.19 -16.15
N GLU A 354 23.88 -18.69 -17.31
CA GLU A 354 23.66 -17.29 -17.70
C GLU A 354 22.16 -16.96 -17.88
N GLN A 355 21.39 -17.88 -18.48
CA GLN A 355 19.94 -17.72 -18.60
C GLN A 355 19.26 -17.68 -17.22
N LEU A 356 19.71 -18.50 -16.26
CA LEU A 356 19.20 -18.45 -14.90
C LEU A 356 19.52 -17.10 -14.24
N LYS A 357 20.76 -16.61 -14.34
CA LYS A 357 21.14 -15.29 -13.80
C LYS A 357 20.23 -14.19 -14.36
N GLN A 358 19.96 -14.22 -15.66
CA GLN A 358 19.02 -13.29 -16.30
C GLN A 358 17.58 -13.45 -15.80
N LYS A 359 17.08 -14.69 -15.67
CA LYS A 359 15.73 -14.97 -15.14
C LYS A 359 15.58 -14.48 -13.70
N VAL A 360 16.55 -14.77 -12.82
CA VAL A 360 16.55 -14.29 -11.43
C VAL A 360 16.63 -12.77 -11.37
N SER A 361 17.51 -12.15 -12.16
CA SER A 361 17.60 -10.68 -12.21
C SER A 361 16.29 -10.04 -12.68
N SER A 362 15.65 -10.60 -13.71
CA SER A 362 14.36 -10.11 -14.22
C SER A 362 13.24 -10.33 -13.21
N ALA A 363 13.24 -11.46 -12.50
CA ALA A 363 12.29 -11.75 -11.46
C ALA A 363 12.45 -10.82 -10.26
N LEU A 364 13.69 -10.48 -9.87
CA LEU A 364 13.95 -9.48 -8.83
C LEU A 364 13.49 -8.08 -9.25
N ASP A 365 13.80 -7.64 -10.47
CA ASP A 365 13.29 -6.37 -11.00
C ASP A 365 11.75 -6.32 -10.97
N THR A 366 11.11 -7.41 -11.43
CA THR A 366 9.65 -7.57 -11.40
C THR A 366 9.10 -7.58 -9.97
N LEU A 367 9.77 -8.27 -9.05
CA LEU A 367 9.42 -8.35 -7.63
C LEU A 367 9.39 -6.94 -7.00
N VAL A 368 10.48 -6.18 -7.16
CA VAL A 368 10.59 -4.84 -6.59
C VAL A 368 9.55 -3.92 -7.20
N LYS A 369 9.45 -3.88 -8.53
CA LYS A 369 8.45 -3.05 -9.23
C LYS A 369 7.02 -3.38 -8.82
N ALA A 370 6.67 -4.67 -8.78
CA ALA A 370 5.34 -5.12 -8.38
C ALA A 370 5.02 -4.77 -6.93
N ARG A 371 6.01 -4.90 -6.01
CA ARG A 371 5.82 -4.53 -4.60
C ARG A 371 5.65 -3.03 -4.44
N VAL A 372 6.50 -2.22 -5.06
CA VAL A 372 6.38 -0.75 -5.07
C VAL A 372 5.03 -0.33 -5.64
N ALA A 373 4.64 -0.88 -6.79
CA ALA A 373 3.39 -0.55 -7.47
C ALA A 373 2.18 -0.90 -6.61
N ALA A 374 2.12 -2.14 -6.12
CA ALA A 374 1.00 -2.62 -5.31
C ALA A 374 0.84 -1.77 -4.04
N SER A 375 1.94 -1.47 -3.35
CA SER A 375 1.88 -0.74 -2.09
C SER A 375 1.62 0.76 -2.31
N PHE A 376 2.14 1.38 -3.38
CA PHE A 376 1.79 2.77 -3.72
C PHE A 376 0.32 2.91 -4.16
N GLN A 377 -0.15 2.02 -5.04
CA GLN A 377 -1.55 1.98 -5.48
C GLN A 377 -2.49 1.83 -4.28
N TYR A 378 -2.13 0.96 -3.34
CA TYR A 378 -2.88 0.71 -2.12
C TYR A 378 -3.09 1.99 -1.30
N GLU A 379 -2.04 2.81 -1.12
CA GLU A 379 -2.14 4.08 -0.39
C GLU A 379 -2.91 5.11 -1.22
N TYR A 380 -2.55 5.28 -2.49
CA TYR A 380 -3.12 6.31 -3.35
C TYR A 380 -4.63 6.17 -3.57
N LEU A 381 -5.13 4.95 -3.74
CA LEU A 381 -6.56 4.70 -3.96
C LEU A 381 -7.42 5.06 -2.74
N ARG A 382 -6.84 5.09 -1.54
CA ARG A 382 -7.53 5.44 -0.30
C ARG A 382 -7.39 6.91 0.10
N VAL A 383 -6.70 7.69 -0.73
CA VAL A 383 -6.73 9.13 -0.63
C VAL A 383 -8.02 9.62 -1.28
N SER A 384 -8.88 10.26 -0.48
CA SER A 384 -10.07 10.93 -1.01
C SER A 384 -9.71 12.02 -2.01
N GLU A 385 -10.67 12.39 -2.85
CA GLU A 385 -10.53 13.58 -3.69
C GLU A 385 -10.31 14.81 -2.81
N SER A 386 -9.56 15.81 -3.29
CA SER A 386 -9.15 17.03 -2.58
C SER A 386 -8.19 16.86 -1.40
N SER A 387 -7.81 15.63 -1.05
CA SER A 387 -6.82 15.39 -0.01
C SER A 387 -5.41 15.83 -0.41
N THR A 388 -4.69 16.34 0.58
CA THR A 388 -3.32 16.81 0.43
C THR A 388 -2.34 15.62 0.39
N LEU A 389 -1.57 15.52 -0.68
CA LEU A 389 -0.52 14.50 -0.87
C LEU A 389 0.83 14.94 -0.28
N LEU A 390 1.14 16.23 -0.31
CA LEU A 390 2.34 16.81 0.30
C LEU A 390 2.00 18.23 0.73
N GLU A 391 2.46 18.63 1.91
CA GLU A 391 2.34 19.98 2.43
C GLU A 391 3.59 20.34 3.25
N VAL A 392 4.31 21.35 2.79
CA VAL A 392 5.57 21.76 3.39
C VAL A 392 5.71 23.27 3.39
N GLU A 393 6.24 23.82 4.47
CA GLU A 393 6.64 25.22 4.53
C GLU A 393 8.15 25.34 4.30
N LEU A 394 8.51 26.21 3.38
CA LEU A 394 9.86 26.48 2.93
C LEU A 394 10.14 27.98 3.03
N ASP A 395 11.42 28.35 3.06
CA ASP A 395 11.80 29.71 2.70
C ASP A 395 11.56 29.95 1.19
N GLU A 396 11.49 31.23 0.80
CA GLU A 396 11.17 31.62 -0.57
C GLU A 396 12.20 31.13 -1.60
N ALA A 397 13.49 31.18 -1.27
CA ALA A 397 14.55 30.77 -2.20
C ALA A 397 14.47 29.26 -2.48
N THR A 398 14.21 28.47 -1.45
CA THR A 398 14.01 27.02 -1.57
C THR A 398 12.72 26.69 -2.34
N ALA A 399 11.62 27.41 -2.09
CA ALA A 399 10.39 27.23 -2.85
C ALA A 399 10.57 27.52 -4.35
N LEU A 400 11.30 28.59 -4.68
CA LEU A 400 11.64 28.95 -6.06
C LEU A 400 12.58 27.93 -6.72
N ARG A 401 13.54 27.37 -5.97
CA ARG A 401 14.44 26.31 -6.46
C ARG A 401 13.68 25.12 -7.02
N PHE A 402 12.60 24.68 -6.36
CA PHE A 402 11.84 23.49 -6.76
C PHE A 402 10.64 23.79 -7.66
N HIS A 403 10.25 25.04 -7.84
CA HIS A 403 9.08 25.48 -8.60
C HIS A 403 8.93 24.79 -9.97
N GLY A 404 9.98 24.78 -10.79
CA GLY A 404 9.94 24.17 -12.12
C GLY A 404 9.73 22.65 -12.11
N SER A 405 10.33 21.93 -11.15
CA SER A 405 10.13 20.49 -11.00
C SER A 405 8.70 20.16 -10.56
N LEU A 406 8.14 20.95 -9.64
CA LEU A 406 6.79 20.78 -9.11
C LEU A 406 5.72 21.07 -10.16
N LEU A 407 5.93 22.09 -11.00
CA LEU A 407 5.07 22.38 -12.15
C LEU A 407 4.96 21.21 -13.14
N ARG A 408 6.04 20.42 -13.25
CA ARG A 408 6.09 19.20 -14.08
C ARG A 408 5.57 17.95 -13.38
N GLY A 409 5.08 18.09 -12.14
CA GLY A 409 4.60 16.98 -11.32
C GLY A 409 5.71 16.12 -10.72
N SER A 410 6.96 16.56 -10.72
CA SER A 410 8.06 15.78 -10.13
C SER A 410 8.35 16.23 -8.69
N LEU A 411 8.10 15.33 -7.73
CA LEU A 411 8.43 15.52 -6.31
C LEU A 411 9.80 14.96 -5.94
N VAL A 412 10.49 14.30 -6.88
CA VAL A 412 11.69 13.49 -6.61
C VAL A 412 12.77 14.31 -5.91
N ASP A 413 13.14 15.46 -6.47
CA ASP A 413 14.24 16.28 -5.94
C ASP A 413 13.89 16.95 -4.61
N LEU A 414 12.64 17.42 -4.47
CA LEU A 414 12.16 17.99 -3.21
C LEU A 414 12.17 16.94 -2.10
N LEU A 415 11.63 15.75 -2.36
CA LEU A 415 11.59 14.67 -1.37
C LEU A 415 13.00 14.18 -1.00
N ALA A 416 13.93 14.11 -1.96
CA ALA A 416 15.33 13.80 -1.68
C ALA A 416 15.96 14.87 -0.77
N TRP A 417 15.77 16.15 -1.10
CA TRP A 417 16.28 17.26 -0.30
C TRP A 417 15.70 17.31 1.12
N LEU A 418 14.40 17.03 1.28
CA LEU A 418 13.73 16.95 2.59
C LEU A 418 14.27 15.82 3.48
N ARG A 419 14.82 14.74 2.90
CA ARG A 419 15.38 13.60 3.67
C ARG A 419 16.78 13.85 4.19
N GLU A 420 17.54 14.77 3.59
CA GLU A 420 18.91 15.04 4.00
C GLU A 420 18.94 15.65 5.41
N PRO A 421 19.66 15.04 6.38
CA PRO A 421 19.68 15.52 7.76
C PRO A 421 20.13 16.98 7.92
N ALA A 422 20.97 17.46 6.99
CA ALA A 422 21.44 18.85 6.96
C ALA A 422 20.29 19.86 6.78
N ASN A 423 19.16 19.45 6.21
CA ASN A 423 18.04 20.34 5.88
C ASN A 423 16.91 20.32 6.94
N ALA A 424 16.97 19.44 7.95
CA ALA A 424 15.86 19.21 8.91
C ALA A 424 15.36 20.47 9.66
N GLY A 425 16.17 21.54 9.76
CA GLY A 425 15.78 22.81 10.38
C GLY A 425 15.32 23.91 9.39
N SER A 426 15.38 23.65 8.09
CA SER A 426 15.09 24.64 7.03
C SER A 426 13.63 24.63 6.56
N TYR A 427 12.87 23.58 6.87
CA TYR A 427 11.49 23.38 6.44
C TYR A 427 10.57 22.95 7.60
N THR A 428 9.26 23.11 7.42
CA THR A 428 8.24 22.51 8.29
C THR A 428 7.37 21.58 7.45
N LEU A 429 7.48 20.26 7.64
CA LEU A 429 6.60 19.30 6.97
C LEU A 429 5.27 19.24 7.72
N ARG A 430 4.19 19.75 7.11
CA ARG A 430 2.84 19.77 7.70
C ARG A 430 2.07 18.48 7.41
N ASN A 431 2.22 17.97 6.20
CA ASN A 431 1.56 16.77 5.76
C ASN A 431 2.37 16.09 4.66
N TYR A 432 2.34 14.76 4.63
CA TYR A 432 2.86 14.01 3.51
C TYR A 432 2.07 12.72 3.45
N LEU A 433 1.65 12.28 2.26
CA LEU A 433 0.96 11.00 2.09
C LEU A 433 1.73 9.86 2.76
N ASN A 434 3.06 10.02 2.86
CA ASN A 434 3.98 9.07 3.45
C ASN A 434 4.66 9.63 4.73
N THR A 435 3.98 10.33 5.65
CA THR A 435 4.65 10.99 6.81
C THR A 435 5.40 10.05 7.75
N SER A 436 5.26 8.73 7.60
CA SER A 436 6.07 7.71 8.27
C SER A 436 7.42 7.43 7.58
N SER A 437 7.72 8.09 6.45
CA SER A 437 8.88 7.78 5.58
C SER A 437 10.15 8.59 5.80
N ALA A 438 10.18 9.52 6.77
CA ALA A 438 11.46 10.13 7.15
C ALA A 438 12.43 9.06 7.70
N THR A 439 11.88 7.98 8.28
CA THR A 439 12.57 6.71 8.50
C THR A 439 11.56 5.58 8.31
N LEU A 440 11.62 4.88 7.18
CA LEU A 440 10.73 3.74 6.91
C LEU A 440 11.02 2.64 7.94
N GLN A 441 10.18 2.51 8.98
CA GLN A 441 10.45 1.62 10.11
C GLN A 441 9.98 0.16 9.89
N SER A 442 9.20 -0.14 8.85
CA SER A 442 8.92 -1.48 8.26
C SER A 442 7.65 -1.44 7.41
N THR A 443 7.49 -2.36 6.46
CA THR A 443 6.21 -2.54 5.73
C THR A 443 5.30 -3.54 6.45
N VAL A 444 3.99 -3.26 6.52
CA VAL A 444 3.00 -4.16 7.13
C VAL A 444 1.86 -4.42 6.15
N GLY A 445 1.70 -5.68 5.73
CA GLY A 445 0.66 -6.10 4.79
C GLY A 445 0.76 -5.47 3.41
N PHE A 446 -0.36 -4.92 2.95
CA PHE A 446 -0.44 -4.25 1.64
C PHE A 446 0.00 -2.78 1.69
N THR A 447 0.29 -2.22 2.87
CA THR A 447 0.65 -0.79 3.08
C THR A 447 2.15 -0.52 2.87
N LEU A 448 2.50 0.68 2.37
CA LEU A 448 3.87 1.22 2.48
C LEU A 448 3.99 1.96 3.81
N GLY A 449 4.42 1.29 4.89
CA GLY A 449 4.94 1.95 6.09
C GLY A 449 4.05 3.03 6.73
N LEU A 450 2.76 3.13 6.39
CA LEU A 450 1.91 4.30 6.68
C LEU A 450 1.00 4.13 7.89
N GLY A 451 1.26 3.09 8.69
CA GLY A 451 0.47 2.78 9.86
C GLY A 451 1.27 2.25 11.03
N SER A 452 2.59 2.49 11.07
CA SER A 452 3.38 2.05 12.21
C SER A 452 2.93 2.83 13.46
N PHE A 453 2.23 2.10 14.32
CA PHE A 453 1.94 2.33 15.74
C PHE A 453 0.61 2.98 16.14
N GLU A 454 -0.01 3.91 15.41
CA GLU A 454 -1.25 4.54 15.94
C GLU A 454 -2.46 3.58 15.98
N VAL A 455 -2.60 2.70 14.99
CA VAL A 455 -3.64 1.66 14.96
C VAL A 455 -3.37 0.54 15.99
N LEU A 456 -2.12 0.38 16.44
CA LEU A 456 -1.67 -0.69 17.35
C LEU A 456 -1.60 -0.25 18.82
N LYS A 457 -1.75 1.05 19.12
CA LYS A 457 -1.79 1.55 20.51
C LYS A 457 -3.00 1.03 21.32
N ALA A 458 -4.04 0.53 20.65
CA ALA A 458 -5.18 -0.10 21.29
C ALA A 458 -5.04 -1.62 21.29
N ARG A 459 -5.35 -2.27 22.42
CA ARG A 459 -5.30 -3.73 22.64
C ARG A 459 -6.02 -4.54 21.55
N SER A 460 -7.03 -3.95 20.93
CA SER A 460 -7.80 -4.53 19.83
C SER A 460 -8.30 -3.41 18.95
N THR A 461 -8.00 -3.45 17.65
CA THR A 461 -8.43 -2.43 16.69
C THR A 461 -9.20 -3.08 15.53
N ARG A 462 -10.33 -2.46 15.18
CA ARG A 462 -11.14 -2.79 14.01
C ARG A 462 -11.32 -1.52 13.21
N LYS A 463 -10.88 -1.51 11.96
CA LYS A 463 -11.01 -0.36 11.06
C LYS A 463 -11.62 -0.80 9.74
N GLN A 464 -12.59 -0.04 9.25
CA GLN A 464 -13.11 -0.19 7.90
C GLN A 464 -12.99 1.15 7.21
N THR A 465 -12.31 1.17 6.07
CA THR A 465 -12.14 2.37 5.25
C THR A 465 -12.76 2.12 3.89
N TRP A 466 -13.63 3.03 3.48
CA TRP A 466 -14.29 3.00 2.19
C TRP A 466 -14.10 4.34 1.51
N VAL A 467 -13.49 4.33 0.32
CA VAL A 467 -13.20 5.54 -0.44
C VAL A 467 -13.90 5.46 -1.77
N ASN A 468 -14.64 6.52 -2.08
CA ASN A 468 -15.34 6.70 -3.35
C ASN A 468 -14.66 7.83 -4.10
N GLN A 469 -14.29 7.58 -5.35
CA GLN A 469 -13.84 8.57 -6.31
C GLN A 469 -14.86 8.62 -7.44
N GLU A 470 -15.23 9.81 -7.87
CA GLU A 470 -16.24 10.04 -8.89
C GLU A 470 -15.70 10.98 -9.97
N ASN A 471 -15.70 10.52 -11.22
CA ASN A 471 -15.31 11.36 -12.34
C ASN A 471 -16.46 12.31 -12.75
N PHE A 472 -16.21 13.22 -13.70
CA PHE A 472 -17.22 14.18 -14.13
C PHE A 472 -18.45 13.57 -14.84
N GLN A 473 -18.38 12.30 -15.27
CA GLN A 473 -19.50 11.57 -15.87
C GLN A 473 -20.35 10.83 -14.83
N GLY A 474 -20.01 10.95 -13.54
CA GLY A 474 -20.67 10.22 -12.46
C GLY A 474 -20.24 8.75 -12.34
N ALA A 475 -19.23 8.32 -13.09
CA ALA A 475 -18.65 6.99 -12.92
C ALA A 475 -17.75 6.96 -11.68
N ARG A 476 -17.76 5.82 -10.98
CA ARG A 476 -17.13 5.65 -9.68
C ARG A 476 -15.97 4.65 -9.74
N ARG A 477 -14.94 4.95 -8.97
CA ARG A 477 -13.85 4.03 -8.62
C ARG A 477 -13.83 3.93 -7.10
N GLN A 478 -13.89 2.72 -6.58
CA GLN A 478 -14.05 2.47 -5.15
C GLN A 478 -12.89 1.64 -4.59
N ALA A 479 -12.54 1.90 -3.35
CA ALA A 479 -11.51 1.18 -2.61
C ALA A 479 -12.02 0.85 -1.20
N PHE A 480 -11.87 -0.40 -0.80
CA PHE A 480 -12.29 -0.92 0.50
C PHE A 480 -11.13 -1.60 1.21
N LEU A 481 -11.08 -1.37 2.51
CA LEU A 481 -10.17 -2.05 3.42
C LEU A 481 -10.88 -2.36 4.73
N GLY A 482 -10.94 -3.64 5.07
CA GLY A 482 -11.23 -4.11 6.40
C GLY A 482 -9.94 -4.53 7.09
N GLN A 483 -9.65 -3.92 8.24
CA GLN A 483 -8.50 -4.27 9.08
C GLN A 483 -8.95 -4.75 10.44
N ARG A 484 -8.29 -5.79 10.91
CA ARG A 484 -8.35 -6.25 12.30
C ARG A 484 -6.93 -6.38 12.82
N ALA A 485 -6.64 -5.74 13.95
CA ALA A 485 -5.36 -5.83 14.62
C ALA A 485 -5.56 -6.13 16.10
N TYR A 486 -4.62 -6.85 16.68
CA TYR A 486 -4.62 -7.17 18.09
C TYR A 486 -3.20 -7.18 18.63
N GLU A 487 -3.04 -6.59 19.82
CA GLU A 487 -1.82 -6.62 20.59
C GLU A 487 -2.22 -6.89 22.04
N ASP A 488 -1.79 -8.02 22.60
CA ASP A 488 -2.03 -8.30 24.01
C ASP A 488 -0.82 -8.88 24.70
N SER A 489 -0.81 -8.67 26.01
CA SER A 489 0.08 -9.27 26.98
C SER A 489 -0.74 -10.07 27.98
N PHE A 490 -1.23 -11.22 27.56
CA PHE A 490 -1.97 -12.10 28.46
C PHE A 490 -1.28 -13.47 28.55
N LEU A 491 -1.06 -13.94 29.78
CA LEU A 491 -0.53 -15.28 30.10
C LEU A 491 0.87 -15.61 29.53
N GLY A 492 1.77 -14.63 29.46
CA GLY A 492 3.19 -14.87 29.14
C GLY A 492 3.53 -15.01 27.65
N HIS A 493 2.54 -15.13 26.77
CA HIS A 493 2.70 -15.12 25.32
C HIS A 493 2.11 -13.82 24.75
N ARG A 494 2.93 -12.78 24.55
CA ARG A 494 2.48 -11.60 23.77
C ARG A 494 2.57 -11.95 22.28
N GLY A 495 1.43 -12.22 21.66
CA GLY A 495 1.30 -12.32 20.21
C GLY A 495 0.66 -11.05 19.65
N ARG A 496 1.28 -10.45 18.64
CA ARG A 496 0.66 -9.39 17.85
C ARG A 496 0.21 -10.00 16.54
N TRP A 497 -0.98 -9.64 16.05
CA TRP A 497 -1.40 -10.07 14.72
C TRP A 497 -2.28 -9.04 14.04
N VAL A 498 -2.26 -9.08 12.70
CA VAL A 498 -3.02 -8.21 11.81
C VAL A 498 -3.62 -9.05 10.69
N VAL A 499 -4.86 -8.72 10.32
CA VAL A 499 -5.51 -9.22 9.11
C VAL A 499 -6.04 -8.03 8.31
N ASP A 500 -5.69 -8.00 7.03
CA ASP A 500 -6.19 -7.04 6.05
C ASP A 500 -7.01 -7.78 4.97
N PHE A 501 -8.25 -7.35 4.77
CA PHE A 501 -9.06 -7.70 3.61
C PHE A 501 -9.23 -6.46 2.74
N ARG A 502 -8.67 -6.50 1.53
CA ARG A 502 -8.75 -5.40 0.57
C ARG A 502 -9.67 -5.75 -0.59
N ALA A 503 -10.34 -4.75 -1.13
CA ALA A 503 -11.04 -4.82 -2.39
C ALA A 503 -10.96 -3.46 -3.08
N ASP A 504 -10.24 -3.39 -4.20
CA ASP A 504 -9.94 -2.11 -4.85
C ASP A 504 -10.27 -2.19 -6.36
N MET A 505 -10.90 -1.15 -6.91
CA MET A 505 -11.17 -1.02 -8.36
C MET A 505 -10.02 -0.32 -9.08
N GLU A 506 -9.58 -0.86 -10.22
CA GLU A 506 -8.55 -0.22 -11.05
C GLU A 506 -9.13 0.87 -11.97
N THR A 507 -10.36 0.68 -12.44
CA THR A 507 -11.01 1.50 -13.47
C THR A 507 -12.30 2.15 -12.97
N PHE A 508 -12.70 3.29 -13.56
CA PHE A 508 -14.01 3.90 -13.30
C PHE A 508 -15.15 3.13 -13.99
N THR A 509 -16.24 2.88 -13.25
CA THR A 509 -17.48 2.26 -13.77
C THR A 509 -18.73 3.01 -13.30
N LEU A 510 -19.78 3.08 -14.13
CA LEU A 510 -21.02 3.80 -13.78
C LEU A 510 -21.79 3.14 -12.63
N ALA A 511 -21.76 1.81 -12.56
CA ALA A 511 -22.41 1.02 -11.52
C ALA A 511 -21.41 -0.02 -11.00
N PRO A 512 -20.59 0.31 -9.98
CA PRO A 512 -19.64 -0.63 -9.41
C PRO A 512 -20.29 -1.91 -8.88
N THR A 513 -19.81 -3.04 -9.36
CA THR A 513 -20.24 -4.38 -8.96
C THR A 513 -19.07 -5.15 -8.34
N ALA A 514 -19.33 -6.15 -7.50
CA ALA A 514 -18.29 -6.92 -6.83
C ALA A 514 -17.23 -7.55 -7.77
N PRO A 515 -17.55 -7.97 -9.02
CA PRO A 515 -16.54 -8.39 -10.00
C PRO A 515 -15.52 -7.32 -10.39
N ASP A 516 -15.86 -6.04 -10.29
CA ASP A 516 -15.00 -4.92 -10.69
C ASP A 516 -13.86 -4.68 -9.68
N PHE A 517 -13.89 -5.34 -8.53
CA PHE A 517 -12.89 -5.22 -7.47
C PHE A 517 -11.84 -6.33 -7.56
N ARG A 518 -10.57 -5.94 -7.42
CA ARG A 518 -9.49 -6.89 -7.15
C ARG A 518 -9.40 -7.13 -5.65
N LEU A 519 -9.48 -8.39 -5.26
CA LEU A 519 -9.54 -8.81 -3.87
C LEU A 519 -8.14 -9.16 -3.35
N GLY A 520 -7.96 -9.10 -2.05
CA GLY A 520 -6.76 -9.62 -1.40
C GLY A 520 -6.98 -9.86 0.08
N LEU A 521 -6.38 -10.92 0.59
CA LEU A 521 -6.39 -11.25 2.02
C LEU A 521 -4.95 -11.40 2.48
N HIS A 522 -4.61 -10.72 3.56
CA HIS A 522 -3.30 -10.78 4.18
C HIS A 522 -3.45 -11.06 5.68
N MET A 523 -2.68 -12.02 6.18
CA MET A 523 -2.63 -12.42 7.57
C MET A 523 -1.19 -12.38 8.06
N LEU A 524 -1.00 -11.78 9.23
CA LEU A 524 0.33 -11.59 9.81
C LEU A 524 0.34 -11.84 11.31
N LEU A 525 1.31 -12.62 11.75
CA LEU A 525 1.57 -12.95 13.14
C LEU A 525 3.01 -12.54 13.50
N TRP A 526 3.17 -11.81 14.60
CA TRP A 526 4.48 -11.48 15.17
C TRP A 526 4.70 -12.18 16.49
N GLY A 527 5.91 -12.73 16.63
CA GLY A 527 6.49 -13.03 17.92
C GLY A 527 7.01 -11.77 18.61
N GLN A 528 7.29 -11.89 19.90
CA GLN A 528 7.92 -10.81 20.63
C GLN A 528 9.38 -10.64 20.22
N LYS A 529 9.82 -9.39 20.09
CA LYS A 529 11.25 -9.06 20.10
C LYS A 529 11.81 -9.26 21.50
N LYS A 530 12.45 -10.40 21.74
CA LYS A 530 13.12 -10.74 23.01
C LYS A 530 14.13 -11.86 22.82
N LYS A 531 14.92 -12.14 23.85
CA LYS A 531 15.70 -13.39 23.95
C LYS A 531 14.75 -14.58 24.07
N LEU A 532 14.49 -15.26 22.96
CA LEU A 532 13.63 -16.44 22.93
C LEU A 532 14.30 -17.61 23.67
N SER A 533 13.50 -18.37 24.42
CA SER A 533 13.85 -19.70 24.92
C SER A 533 13.77 -20.75 23.80
N LYS A 534 14.33 -21.95 24.03
CA LYS A 534 14.22 -23.07 23.07
C LYS A 534 12.76 -23.44 22.78
N GLN A 535 11.90 -23.37 23.80
CA GLN A 535 10.48 -23.63 23.67
C GLN A 535 9.80 -22.57 22.79
N GLU A 536 10.01 -21.28 23.06
CA GLU A 536 9.37 -20.20 22.29
C GLU A 536 9.82 -20.19 20.83
N LEU A 537 11.08 -20.52 20.56
CA LEU A 537 11.56 -20.69 19.19
C LEU A 537 10.86 -21.87 18.49
N ARG A 538 10.67 -23.00 19.18
CA ARG A 538 9.93 -24.15 18.65
C ARG A 538 8.46 -23.84 18.39
N GLU A 539 7.82 -23.08 19.28
CA GLU A 539 6.45 -22.59 19.08
C GLU A 539 6.34 -21.73 17.81
N ALA A 540 7.28 -20.80 17.60
CA ALA A 540 7.29 -19.95 16.40
C ALA A 540 7.54 -20.74 15.10
N VAL A 541 8.45 -21.72 15.13
CA VAL A 541 8.69 -22.62 13.99
C VAL A 541 7.48 -23.52 13.73
N ASP A 542 6.80 -24.00 14.77
CA ASP A 542 5.58 -24.79 14.65
C ASP A 542 4.45 -24.00 13.97
N ASP A 543 4.28 -22.71 14.29
CA ASP A 543 3.32 -21.84 13.58
C ASP A 543 3.62 -21.78 12.08
N ALA A 544 4.90 -21.71 11.69
CA ALA A 544 5.32 -21.74 10.29
C ALA A 544 5.00 -23.08 9.59
N VAL A 545 5.09 -24.22 10.30
CA VAL A 545 4.65 -25.53 9.77
C VAL A 545 3.12 -25.61 9.66
N VAL A 546 2.38 -24.98 10.58
CA VAL A 546 0.91 -24.96 10.55
C VAL A 546 0.39 -24.24 9.31
N TRP A 547 0.98 -23.11 8.93
CA TRP A 547 0.66 -22.39 7.69
C TRP A 547 1.35 -22.99 6.45
N GLY A 548 2.18 -24.01 6.64
CA GLY A 548 2.86 -24.74 5.58
C GLY A 548 4.01 -23.97 4.93
N VAL A 549 4.55 -22.95 5.59
CA VAL A 549 5.80 -22.30 5.15
C VAL A 549 6.94 -23.32 5.17
N LEU A 550 7.01 -24.10 6.25
CA LEU A 550 8.01 -25.14 6.49
C LEU A 550 7.35 -26.52 6.49
N ASP A 551 8.07 -27.53 6.05
CA ASP A 551 7.73 -28.92 6.36
C ASP A 551 8.42 -29.39 7.66
N ALA A 552 8.24 -30.67 8.02
CA ALA A 552 8.83 -31.22 9.25
C ALA A 552 10.37 -31.33 9.20
N ASN A 553 10.95 -31.53 8.02
CA ASN A 553 12.40 -31.62 7.83
C ASN A 553 13.03 -30.23 7.88
N ASP A 554 12.43 -29.26 7.19
CA ASP A 554 12.82 -27.86 7.18
C ASP A 554 12.79 -27.26 8.57
N ALA A 555 11.75 -27.57 9.35
CA ALA A 555 11.62 -27.12 10.74
C ALA A 555 12.82 -27.52 11.59
N ALA A 556 13.32 -28.75 11.46
CA ALA A 556 14.51 -29.20 12.19
C ALA A 556 15.76 -28.41 11.78
N THR A 557 15.96 -28.21 10.48
CA THR A 557 17.09 -27.41 9.95
C THR A 557 17.05 -25.97 10.45
N VAL A 558 15.87 -25.32 10.41
CA VAL A 558 15.68 -23.94 10.91
C VAL A 558 15.97 -23.85 12.41
N LEU A 559 15.49 -24.81 13.21
CA LEU A 559 15.77 -24.86 14.64
C LEU A 559 17.26 -24.99 14.95
N THR A 560 17.98 -25.89 14.26
CA THR A 560 19.42 -26.07 14.45
C THR A 560 20.19 -24.80 14.12
N LYS A 561 19.83 -24.11 13.03
CA LYS A 561 20.46 -22.84 12.65
C LYS A 561 20.25 -21.74 13.70
N LEU A 562 19.05 -21.64 14.23
CA LEU A 562 18.68 -20.59 15.18
C LEU A 562 19.10 -20.90 16.62
N ASP A 563 19.47 -22.15 16.96
CA ASP A 563 19.87 -22.56 18.32
C ASP A 563 21.06 -21.75 18.83
N ALA A 564 21.95 -21.30 17.94
CA ALA A 564 23.09 -20.46 18.29
C ALA A 564 22.70 -19.11 18.91
N HIS A 565 21.50 -18.59 18.62
CA HIS A 565 20.99 -17.28 19.04
C HIS A 565 20.05 -17.34 20.25
N VAL A 566 19.49 -18.52 20.56
CA VAL A 566 18.55 -18.75 21.67
C VAL A 566 19.15 -18.25 22.99
N GLY A 567 18.38 -17.45 23.74
CA GLY A 567 18.79 -16.88 25.03
C GLY A 567 19.93 -15.84 24.98
N LYS A 568 20.53 -15.58 23.81
CA LYS A 568 21.71 -14.71 23.68
C LYS A 568 21.38 -13.33 23.13
N SER A 569 20.59 -13.26 22.06
CA SER A 569 20.24 -12.02 21.37
C SER A 569 18.72 -11.85 21.29
N ASP A 570 18.26 -10.61 21.16
CA ASP A 570 16.86 -10.36 20.86
C ASP A 570 16.55 -10.86 19.46
N VAL A 571 15.55 -11.72 19.38
CA VAL A 571 15.02 -12.30 18.15
C VAL A 571 13.56 -11.88 18.04
N GLU A 572 13.17 -11.42 16.85
CA GLU A 572 11.77 -11.18 16.49
C GLU A 572 11.40 -12.12 15.35
N THR A 573 10.28 -12.83 15.50
CA THR A 573 9.75 -13.72 14.46
C THR A 573 8.52 -13.10 13.82
N GLN A 574 8.33 -13.35 12.54
CA GLN A 574 7.21 -12.83 11.76
C GLN A 574 6.74 -13.92 10.79
N LEU A 575 5.44 -14.20 10.76
CA LEU A 575 4.83 -15.20 9.91
C LEU A 575 3.73 -14.54 9.07
N GLU A 576 3.86 -14.60 7.75
CA GLU A 576 2.95 -13.98 6.80
C GLU A 576 2.27 -15.02 5.90
N LEU A 577 1.00 -14.74 5.59
CA LEU A 577 0.23 -15.46 4.57
C LEU A 577 -0.56 -14.43 3.75
N LYS A 578 -0.43 -14.50 2.43
CA LYS A 578 -1.09 -13.61 1.49
C LYS A 578 -1.77 -14.38 0.36
N VAL A 579 -3.06 -14.09 0.18
CA VAL A 579 -3.92 -14.64 -0.86
C VAL A 579 -4.22 -13.53 -1.88
N SER A 580 -3.82 -13.75 -3.12
CA SER A 580 -4.09 -12.84 -4.24
C SER A 580 -5.55 -12.92 -4.71
N ASP A 581 -5.97 -11.98 -5.57
CA ASP A 581 -7.31 -11.98 -6.19
C ASP A 581 -7.60 -13.30 -6.92
N ASP A 582 -6.69 -13.71 -7.80
CA ASP A 582 -6.75 -14.98 -8.54
C ASP A 582 -6.96 -16.16 -7.60
N MET A 583 -6.09 -16.29 -6.58
CA MET A 583 -6.14 -17.42 -5.68
C MET A 583 -7.41 -17.41 -4.82
N LEU A 584 -7.84 -16.23 -4.36
CA LEU A 584 -9.08 -16.13 -3.59
C LEU A 584 -10.27 -16.57 -4.44
N ARG A 585 -10.33 -16.14 -5.71
CA ARG A 585 -11.37 -16.56 -6.66
C ARG A 585 -11.32 -18.07 -6.94
N GLU A 586 -10.15 -18.69 -6.98
CA GLU A 586 -10.01 -20.16 -7.11
C GLU A 586 -10.45 -20.92 -5.85
N LEU A 587 -10.27 -20.33 -4.66
CA LEU A 587 -10.67 -20.92 -3.37
C LEU A 587 -12.19 -20.86 -3.15
N LEU A 588 -12.85 -19.80 -3.62
CA LEU A 588 -14.29 -19.56 -3.37
C LEU A 588 -15.20 -20.74 -3.78
N PRO A 589 -15.06 -21.36 -4.96
CA PRO A 589 -15.87 -22.53 -5.34
C PRO A 589 -15.59 -23.79 -4.52
N ARG A 590 -14.52 -23.84 -3.74
CA ARG A 590 -14.15 -25.01 -2.91
C ARG A 590 -14.76 -24.95 -1.50
N LEU A 591 -15.21 -23.79 -1.07
CA LEU A 591 -15.79 -23.54 0.26
C LEU A 591 -17.27 -23.15 0.15
N GLN A 592 -18.09 -24.02 -0.47
CA GLN A 592 -19.52 -23.75 -0.72
C GLN A 592 -20.45 -24.06 0.46
N GLY A 593 -19.94 -24.75 1.47
CA GLY A 593 -20.71 -25.18 2.63
C GLY A 593 -19.80 -25.50 3.80
N PHE A 594 -20.37 -25.51 5.00
CA PHE A 594 -19.60 -25.80 6.20
C PHE A 594 -19.30 -27.31 6.29
N ASP A 595 -18.05 -27.68 6.03
CA ASP A 595 -17.54 -29.03 6.21
C ASP A 595 -16.91 -29.18 7.60
N VAL A 596 -17.62 -29.84 8.50
CA VAL A 596 -17.17 -30.08 9.88
C VAL A 596 -15.80 -30.77 9.90
N LYS A 597 -15.54 -31.74 9.03
CA LYS A 597 -14.28 -32.50 9.02
C LYS A 597 -13.10 -31.63 8.61
N LEU A 598 -13.29 -30.81 7.58
CA LEU A 598 -12.27 -29.87 7.11
C LEU A 598 -11.91 -28.88 8.22
N PHE A 599 -12.91 -28.26 8.86
CA PHE A 599 -12.68 -27.30 9.93
C PHE A 599 -12.09 -27.94 11.20
N SER A 600 -12.55 -29.13 11.58
CA SER A 600 -11.97 -29.89 12.70
C SER A 600 -10.49 -30.19 12.49
N ARG A 601 -10.07 -30.53 11.26
CA ARG A 601 -8.65 -30.73 10.94
C ARG A 601 -7.86 -29.43 11.05
N ALA A 602 -8.39 -28.31 10.57
CA ALA A 602 -7.73 -27.01 10.67
C ALA A 602 -7.60 -26.55 12.14
N LEU A 603 -8.67 -26.66 12.93
CA LEU A 603 -8.67 -26.35 14.37
C LEU A 603 -7.71 -27.26 15.15
N ALA A 604 -7.67 -28.55 14.80
CA ALA A 604 -6.75 -29.50 15.40
C ALA A 604 -5.28 -29.14 15.10
N ARG A 605 -4.92 -28.84 13.85
CA ARG A 605 -3.56 -28.38 13.51
C ARG A 605 -3.16 -27.12 14.29
N ALA A 606 -4.12 -26.22 14.51
CA ALA A 606 -3.93 -24.96 15.22
C ALA A 606 -3.84 -25.09 16.74
N MET A 607 -4.06 -26.29 17.31
CA MET A 607 -3.87 -26.52 18.75
C MET A 607 -2.45 -26.09 19.19
N PRO A 608 -2.28 -25.52 20.40
CA PRO A 608 -0.98 -25.07 20.87
C PRO A 608 0.06 -26.19 20.90
N TRP A 609 1.30 -25.84 20.54
CA TRP A 609 2.43 -26.77 20.60
C TRP A 609 2.78 -27.11 22.05
N SER A 610 3.25 -28.34 22.28
CA SER A 610 3.92 -28.73 23.52
C SER A 610 4.88 -29.89 23.25
N GLU A 611 5.75 -30.19 24.22
CA GLU A 611 6.70 -31.31 24.11
C GLU A 611 6.05 -32.71 24.12
N GLN A 612 4.74 -32.78 24.36
CA GLN A 612 4.01 -34.05 24.45
C GLN A 612 3.74 -34.60 23.06
N THR A 613 3.80 -35.93 22.88
CA THR A 613 3.71 -36.59 21.57
C THR A 613 2.48 -36.17 20.77
N ALA A 614 1.32 -36.06 21.42
CA ALA A 614 0.08 -35.60 20.81
C ALA A 614 0.12 -34.16 20.26
N ARG A 615 1.10 -33.33 20.66
CA ARG A 615 1.17 -31.89 20.35
C ARG A 615 2.48 -31.41 19.74
N VAL A 616 3.50 -32.27 19.65
CA VAL A 616 4.84 -31.89 19.17
C VAL A 616 4.88 -31.55 17.68
N SER A 617 3.90 -32.01 16.88
CA SER A 617 3.79 -31.67 15.45
C SER A 617 2.33 -31.39 15.04
N PRO A 618 2.10 -30.58 13.99
CA PRO A 618 0.75 -30.33 13.46
C PRO A 618 0.04 -31.60 12.99
N GLU A 619 0.78 -32.59 12.48
CA GLU A 619 0.21 -33.85 12.01
C GLU A 619 -0.28 -34.73 13.17
N PHE A 620 0.47 -34.80 14.27
CA PHE A 620 -0.02 -35.49 15.47
C PHE A 620 -1.21 -34.78 16.10
N ARG A 621 -1.20 -33.43 16.15
CA ARG A 621 -2.37 -32.68 16.61
C ARG A 621 -3.59 -32.96 15.75
N LYS A 622 -3.44 -33.06 14.43
CA LYS A 622 -4.51 -33.45 13.52
C LYS A 622 -5.05 -34.85 13.83
N LEU A 623 -4.18 -35.84 14.02
CA LEU A 623 -4.59 -37.22 14.34
C LEU A 623 -5.33 -37.32 15.68
N VAL A 624 -4.85 -36.60 16.71
CA VAL A 624 -5.40 -36.64 18.06
C VAL A 624 -6.67 -35.80 18.19
N TYR A 625 -6.62 -34.53 17.77
CA TYR A 625 -7.65 -33.55 18.08
C TYR A 625 -8.71 -33.37 17.00
N ALA A 626 -8.47 -33.77 15.74
CA ALA A 626 -9.52 -33.64 14.71
C ALA A 626 -10.79 -34.47 15.05
N PRO A 627 -10.70 -35.75 15.48
CA PRO A 627 -11.91 -36.48 15.86
C PRO A 627 -12.58 -35.90 17.12
N ILE A 628 -11.80 -35.33 18.05
CA ILE A 628 -12.31 -34.65 19.25
C ILE A 628 -13.07 -33.37 18.87
N TRP A 629 -12.49 -32.53 18.01
CA TRP A 629 -13.15 -31.33 17.47
C TRP A 629 -14.40 -31.68 16.66
N GLU A 630 -14.35 -32.71 15.83
CA GLU A 630 -15.52 -33.16 15.05
C GLU A 630 -16.67 -33.58 15.95
N SER A 631 -16.39 -34.39 16.98
CA SER A 631 -17.41 -34.77 17.97
C SER A 631 -17.94 -33.57 18.74
N TYR A 632 -17.06 -32.62 19.12
CA TYR A 632 -17.46 -31.40 19.82
C TYR A 632 -18.40 -30.55 18.95
N LEU A 633 -17.99 -30.23 17.71
CA LEU A 633 -18.76 -29.38 16.80
C LEU A 633 -20.10 -30.02 16.40
N ASN A 634 -20.13 -31.34 16.16
CA ASN A 634 -21.38 -32.06 15.91
C ASN A 634 -22.31 -32.04 17.13
N GLU A 635 -21.78 -32.23 18.35
CA GLU A 635 -22.61 -32.15 19.54
C GLU A 635 -23.11 -30.71 19.81
N VAL A 636 -22.33 -29.66 19.48
CA VAL A 636 -22.82 -28.28 19.48
C VAL A 636 -23.93 -28.09 18.43
N LEU A 637 -23.78 -28.66 17.22
CA LEU A 637 -24.81 -28.60 16.18
C LEU A 637 -26.13 -29.23 16.63
N ASP A 638 -26.06 -30.40 17.28
CA ASP A 638 -27.23 -31.18 17.66
C ASP A 638 -27.88 -30.70 18.98
N LYS A 639 -27.08 -30.22 19.93
CA LYS A 639 -27.50 -29.98 21.33
C LYS A 639 -27.20 -28.57 21.84
N GLY A 640 -26.68 -27.67 21.00
CA GLY A 640 -26.29 -26.33 21.40
C GLY A 640 -27.44 -25.59 22.11
N SER A 641 -27.25 -25.29 23.39
CA SER A 641 -28.19 -24.46 24.16
C SER A 641 -28.37 -23.11 23.45
N PHE A 642 -29.63 -22.72 23.25
CA PHE A 642 -30.05 -21.44 22.65
C PHE A 642 -29.42 -20.21 23.37
N LEU A 643 -28.90 -20.39 24.60
CA LEU A 643 -28.34 -19.33 25.44
C LEU A 643 -26.79 -19.26 25.48
N SER A 644 -26.07 -20.35 25.22
CA SER A 644 -24.59 -20.37 25.33
C SER A 644 -23.83 -20.52 24.02
N GLY A 645 -24.47 -21.03 22.95
CA GLY A 645 -23.82 -21.21 21.65
C GLY A 645 -22.62 -22.18 21.61
N ASP A 646 -22.33 -22.88 22.71
CA ASP A 646 -21.24 -23.85 22.87
C ASP A 646 -21.52 -24.85 24.01
N LEU A 647 -20.74 -25.94 24.08
CA LEU A 647 -20.76 -26.91 25.18
C LEU A 647 -19.96 -26.41 26.39
N SER A 648 -20.30 -26.89 27.59
CA SER A 648 -19.55 -26.56 28.80
C SER A 648 -18.10 -27.11 28.73
N PRO A 649 -17.12 -26.45 29.38
CA PRO A 649 -15.74 -26.94 29.42
C PRO A 649 -15.63 -28.37 29.99
N THR A 650 -16.47 -28.71 30.97
CA THR A 650 -16.56 -30.07 31.52
C THR A 650 -16.98 -31.08 30.46
N ARG A 651 -17.95 -30.73 29.60
CA ARG A 651 -18.38 -31.61 28.51
C ARG A 651 -17.29 -31.74 27.44
N ALA A 652 -16.58 -30.66 27.12
CA ALA A 652 -15.42 -30.70 26.22
C ALA A 652 -14.33 -31.66 26.74
N ALA A 653 -14.00 -31.59 28.04
CA ALA A 653 -13.06 -32.50 28.69
C ALA A 653 -13.51 -33.97 28.63
N GLN A 654 -14.81 -34.24 28.82
CA GLN A 654 -15.36 -35.61 28.70
C GLN A 654 -15.24 -36.17 27.28
N ILE A 655 -15.47 -35.34 26.25
CA ILE A 655 -15.28 -35.75 24.85
C ILE A 655 -13.80 -36.10 24.62
N ALA A 656 -12.87 -35.22 25.02
CA ALA A 656 -11.44 -35.48 24.90
C ALA A 656 -11.01 -36.77 25.63
N GLN A 657 -11.47 -36.96 26.87
CA GLN A 657 -11.22 -38.18 27.65
C GLN A 657 -11.68 -39.44 26.89
N TRP A 658 -12.90 -39.42 26.34
CA TRP A 658 -13.45 -40.58 25.65
C TRP A 658 -12.58 -41.02 24.47
N PHE A 659 -12.14 -40.08 23.63
CA PHE A 659 -11.27 -40.39 22.49
C PHE A 659 -9.90 -40.89 22.94
N ILE A 660 -9.29 -40.26 23.95
CA ILE A 660 -7.99 -40.69 24.46
C ILE A 660 -8.05 -42.11 25.05
N GLU A 661 -9.16 -42.52 25.66
CA GLU A 661 -9.29 -43.85 26.27
C GLU A 661 -9.67 -44.95 25.26
N ARG A 662 -10.44 -44.60 24.22
CA ARG A 662 -11.18 -45.57 23.40
C ARG A 662 -10.85 -45.57 21.91
N ASP A 663 -10.36 -44.46 21.35
CA ASP A 663 -10.03 -44.41 19.93
C ASP A 663 -8.66 -45.06 19.68
N ALA A 664 -8.62 -46.01 18.73
CA ALA A 664 -7.43 -46.81 18.45
C ALA A 664 -6.25 -45.99 17.90
N THR A 665 -6.52 -44.84 17.29
CA THR A 665 -5.50 -43.92 16.75
C THR A 665 -5.07 -42.91 17.80
N VAL A 666 -6.02 -42.37 18.58
CA VAL A 666 -5.74 -41.32 19.58
C VAL A 666 -5.04 -41.87 20.82
N LYS A 667 -5.51 -43.02 21.33
CA LYS A 667 -4.98 -43.64 22.55
C LYS A 667 -3.46 -43.80 22.59
N PRO A 668 -2.79 -44.39 21.59
CA PRO A 668 -1.33 -44.55 21.64
C PRO A 668 -0.58 -43.22 21.60
N LEU A 669 -1.17 -42.15 21.05
CA LEU A 669 -0.52 -40.85 20.87
C LEU A 669 -0.75 -39.88 22.04
N ALA A 670 -1.83 -40.05 22.81
CA ALA A 670 -2.30 -39.07 23.79
C ALA A 670 -2.53 -39.64 25.21
N SER A 671 -2.16 -40.89 25.49
CA SER A 671 -2.35 -41.50 26.82
C SER A 671 -1.65 -40.73 27.95
N ASP A 672 -0.51 -40.10 27.67
CA ASP A 672 0.22 -39.24 28.59
C ASP A 672 -0.50 -37.91 28.89
N LEU A 673 -1.44 -37.51 28.03
CA LEU A 673 -2.30 -36.33 28.21
C LEU A 673 -3.56 -36.62 29.02
N LEU A 674 -3.94 -37.88 29.22
CA LEU A 674 -5.24 -38.24 29.79
C LEU A 674 -5.53 -37.53 31.12
N LEU A 675 -4.54 -37.48 32.03
CA LEU A 675 -4.69 -36.81 33.32
C LEU A 675 -4.94 -35.29 33.18
N ARG A 676 -4.34 -34.66 32.15
CA ARG A 676 -4.51 -33.23 31.86
C ARG A 676 -5.84 -32.95 31.16
N GLU A 677 -6.21 -33.77 30.18
CA GLU A 677 -7.38 -33.54 29.32
C GLU A 677 -8.70 -33.96 29.96
N LYS A 678 -8.70 -34.91 30.90
CA LYS A 678 -9.93 -35.44 31.52
C LYS A 678 -10.57 -34.55 32.58
N THR A 679 -9.82 -33.58 33.14
CA THR A 679 -10.32 -32.68 34.19
C THR A 679 -10.25 -31.23 33.76
N TRP A 680 -11.38 -30.54 33.83
CA TRP A 680 -11.43 -29.09 33.76
C TRP A 680 -11.14 -28.48 35.13
N ASN A 681 -10.02 -27.77 35.29
CA ASN A 681 -9.57 -27.21 36.58
C ASN A 681 -9.49 -25.67 36.58
N GLY A 682 -10.29 -24.99 35.74
CA GLY A 682 -10.21 -23.52 35.62
C GLY A 682 -9.00 -23.03 34.83
N THR A 683 -8.88 -21.72 34.65
CA THR A 683 -7.79 -21.08 33.89
C THR A 683 -6.44 -21.32 34.57
N GLY A 684 -5.56 -22.12 33.94
CA GLY A 684 -4.25 -22.48 34.48
C GLY A 684 -3.12 -22.61 33.44
N GLY A 685 -3.34 -22.20 32.19
CA GLY A 685 -2.31 -22.18 31.15
C GLY A 685 -1.80 -23.55 30.69
N LYS A 686 -2.60 -24.62 30.86
CA LYS A 686 -2.23 -25.98 30.43
C LYS A 686 -2.66 -26.27 28.99
N PHE A 687 -3.43 -25.36 28.39
CA PHE A 687 -3.95 -25.40 27.04
C PHE A 687 -4.71 -26.69 26.72
N THR A 688 -5.42 -27.30 27.69
CA THR A 688 -6.27 -28.48 27.45
C THR A 688 -7.34 -28.20 26.39
N PHE A 689 -7.94 -29.24 25.80
CA PHE A 689 -9.03 -29.08 24.84
C PHE A 689 -10.19 -28.24 25.42
N ALA A 690 -10.52 -28.47 26.69
CA ALA A 690 -11.52 -27.68 27.42
C ALA A 690 -11.10 -26.20 27.60
N GLU A 691 -9.82 -25.92 27.88
CA GLU A 691 -9.30 -24.55 27.96
C GLU A 691 -9.38 -23.83 26.61
N VAL A 692 -8.97 -24.51 25.54
CA VAL A 692 -8.95 -23.93 24.20
C VAL A 692 -10.38 -23.58 23.74
N THR A 693 -11.34 -24.50 23.90
CA THR A 693 -12.75 -24.26 23.57
C THR A 693 -13.36 -23.14 24.40
N GLN A 694 -13.09 -23.09 25.71
CA GLN A 694 -13.58 -22.02 26.57
C GLN A 694 -13.00 -20.65 26.19
N ALA A 695 -11.69 -20.56 25.98
CA ALA A 695 -11.02 -19.32 25.59
C ALA A 695 -11.43 -18.84 24.19
N ASN A 696 -11.98 -19.73 23.36
CA ASN A 696 -12.36 -19.47 21.98
C ASN A 696 -13.85 -19.79 21.73
N SER A 697 -14.72 -19.39 22.66
CA SER A 697 -16.16 -19.66 22.56
C SER A 697 -16.80 -19.16 21.26
N GLY A 698 -17.90 -19.80 20.88
CA GLY A 698 -18.61 -19.62 19.62
C GLY A 698 -17.84 -20.14 18.41
N THR A 699 -16.93 -21.11 18.57
CA THR A 699 -16.07 -21.62 17.48
C THR A 699 -16.92 -22.09 16.29
N LEU A 700 -17.98 -22.86 16.53
CA LEU A 700 -18.88 -23.33 15.46
C LEU A 700 -19.51 -22.16 14.69
N GLY A 701 -20.06 -21.19 15.40
CA GLY A 701 -20.70 -20.01 14.80
C GLY A 701 -19.71 -19.19 13.97
N LYS A 702 -18.49 -19.00 14.46
CA LYS A 702 -17.40 -18.31 13.73
C LYS A 702 -17.04 -19.05 12.45
N CYS A 703 -16.88 -20.37 12.50
CA CYS A 703 -16.56 -21.18 11.33
C CYS A 703 -17.69 -21.12 10.27
N ARG A 704 -18.94 -21.23 10.70
CA ARG A 704 -20.11 -21.14 9.80
C ARG A 704 -20.22 -19.75 9.16
N ARG A 705 -20.11 -18.68 9.95
CA ARG A 705 -20.15 -17.31 9.43
C ARG A 705 -19.01 -17.02 8.45
N PHE A 706 -17.82 -17.57 8.69
CA PHE A 706 -16.71 -17.47 7.74
C PHE A 706 -17.07 -18.10 6.38
N VAL A 707 -17.63 -19.31 6.38
CA VAL A 707 -18.10 -19.94 5.13
C VAL A 707 -19.23 -19.14 4.48
N GLU A 708 -20.20 -18.67 5.26
CA GLU A 708 -21.28 -17.82 4.78
C GLU A 708 -20.74 -16.53 4.13
N GLY A 709 -19.70 -15.93 4.71
CA GLY A 709 -18.99 -14.78 4.15
C GLY A 709 -18.32 -15.07 2.80
N LEU A 710 -17.67 -16.24 2.66
CA LEU A 710 -17.10 -16.68 1.38
C LEU A 710 -18.18 -16.98 0.34
N VAL A 711 -19.27 -17.65 0.73
CA VAL A 711 -20.42 -17.90 -0.16
C VAL A 711 -21.06 -16.59 -0.59
N ARG A 712 -21.23 -15.63 0.33
CA ARG A 712 -21.71 -14.27 0.05
C ARG A 712 -20.79 -13.56 -0.92
N LEU A 713 -19.48 -13.63 -0.73
CA LEU A 713 -18.50 -13.02 -1.63
C LEU A 713 -18.62 -13.60 -3.05
N ARG A 714 -18.63 -14.93 -3.17
CA ARG A 714 -18.83 -15.61 -4.45
C ARG A 714 -20.15 -15.19 -5.11
N ARG A 715 -21.26 -15.22 -4.37
CA ARG A 715 -22.57 -14.83 -4.86
C ARG A 715 -22.59 -13.38 -5.33
N SER A 716 -21.93 -12.48 -4.61
CA SER A 716 -21.79 -11.07 -5.02
C SER A 716 -21.04 -10.93 -6.33
N ILE A 717 -19.99 -11.75 -6.55
CA ILE A 717 -19.26 -11.80 -7.81
C ILE A 717 -20.14 -12.39 -8.93
N ASP A 718 -20.65 -13.61 -8.75
CA ASP A 718 -21.40 -14.35 -9.78
C ASP A 718 -22.69 -13.62 -10.20
N GLU A 719 -23.40 -13.01 -9.25
CA GLU A 719 -24.64 -12.26 -9.49
C GLU A 719 -24.42 -10.76 -9.78
N ARG A 720 -23.15 -10.31 -9.88
CA ARG A 720 -22.77 -8.90 -10.10
C ARG A 720 -23.46 -7.91 -9.15
N ARG A 721 -23.51 -8.24 -7.85
CA ARG A 721 -24.11 -7.37 -6.82
C ARG A 721 -23.29 -6.11 -6.61
N SER A 722 -23.90 -5.12 -5.94
CA SER A 722 -23.23 -3.88 -5.52
C SER A 722 -21.92 -4.18 -4.77
N GLY A 723 -20.88 -3.39 -5.06
CA GLY A 723 -19.61 -3.46 -4.34
C GLY A 723 -19.74 -3.24 -2.82
N GLU A 724 -20.78 -2.54 -2.36
CA GLU A 724 -20.99 -2.28 -0.92
C GLU A 724 -21.21 -3.55 -0.09
N GLU A 725 -21.64 -4.66 -0.73
CA GLU A 725 -21.76 -5.98 -0.09
C GLU A 725 -20.42 -6.47 0.51
N LEU A 726 -19.29 -5.98 0.03
CA LEU A 726 -17.95 -6.34 0.52
C LEU A 726 -17.74 -5.96 1.99
N ARG A 727 -18.46 -4.95 2.51
CA ARG A 727 -18.43 -4.63 3.96
C ARG A 727 -19.08 -5.73 4.79
N ALA A 728 -20.19 -6.27 4.31
CA ALA A 728 -20.88 -7.38 4.96
C ALA A 728 -20.05 -8.67 4.89
N VAL A 729 -19.44 -8.94 3.73
CA VAL A 729 -18.47 -10.03 3.55
C VAL A 729 -17.36 -9.96 4.61
N HIS A 730 -16.67 -8.82 4.72
CA HIS A 730 -15.60 -8.67 5.72
C HIS A 730 -16.12 -8.91 7.15
N GLY A 731 -17.31 -8.40 7.49
CA GLY A 731 -17.92 -8.62 8.80
C GLY A 731 -18.24 -10.09 9.11
N ASP A 732 -18.58 -10.89 8.09
CA ASP A 732 -18.83 -12.33 8.25
C ASP A 732 -17.54 -13.14 8.35
N LEU A 733 -16.48 -12.73 7.66
CA LEU A 733 -15.17 -13.40 7.71
C LEU A 733 -14.43 -13.17 9.04
N GLU A 734 -14.66 -12.03 9.70
CA GLU A 734 -13.91 -11.59 10.89
C GLU A 734 -13.93 -12.57 12.06
N GLY A 735 -14.96 -13.41 12.16
CA GLY A 735 -15.06 -14.43 13.20
C GLY A 735 -13.87 -15.37 13.28
N MET A 736 -13.25 -15.69 12.14
CA MET A 736 -12.11 -16.62 12.06
C MET A 736 -10.74 -15.95 12.28
N TRP A 737 -10.70 -14.66 12.58
CA TRP A 737 -9.45 -13.97 12.92
C TRP A 737 -9.68 -12.87 13.95
N ASN A 738 -10.57 -13.10 14.91
CA ASN A 738 -10.74 -12.22 16.06
C ASN A 738 -9.99 -12.70 17.31
N THR A 739 -9.43 -13.92 17.28
CA THR A 739 -8.51 -14.46 18.28
C THR A 739 -7.31 -15.11 17.58
N GLY A 740 -6.17 -15.21 18.28
CA GLY A 740 -4.96 -15.83 17.72
C GLY A 740 -5.14 -17.30 17.33
N PHE A 741 -5.93 -18.08 18.09
CA PHE A 741 -6.22 -19.47 17.76
C PHE A 741 -7.03 -19.60 16.46
N HIS A 742 -8.10 -18.81 16.30
CA HIS A 742 -8.88 -18.84 15.07
C HIS A 742 -8.06 -18.34 13.88
N LEU A 743 -7.23 -17.31 14.04
CA LEU A 743 -6.32 -16.83 13.01
C LEU A 743 -5.38 -17.96 12.53
N ARG A 744 -4.76 -18.67 13.49
CA ARG A 744 -3.90 -19.82 13.19
C ARG A 744 -4.66 -20.91 12.44
N ALA A 745 -5.89 -21.20 12.85
CA ALA A 745 -6.77 -22.16 12.18
C ALA A 745 -7.21 -21.70 10.78
N ALA A 746 -7.46 -20.40 10.58
CA ALA A 746 -7.81 -19.83 9.28
C ALA A 746 -6.67 -19.96 8.27
N GLY A 747 -5.43 -19.66 8.69
CA GLY A 747 -4.25 -19.88 7.84
C GLY A 747 -4.06 -21.36 7.48
N ALA A 748 -4.24 -22.27 8.45
CA ALA A 748 -4.18 -23.72 8.21
C ALA A 748 -5.28 -24.20 7.23
N LEU A 749 -6.51 -23.68 7.37
CA LEU A 749 -7.64 -23.97 6.49
C LEU A 749 -7.33 -23.51 5.06
N LEU A 750 -6.89 -22.26 4.88
CA LEU A 750 -6.56 -21.71 3.56
C LEU A 750 -5.44 -22.50 2.88
N ALA A 751 -4.38 -22.85 3.63
CA ALA A 751 -3.31 -23.69 3.11
C ALA A 751 -3.80 -25.09 2.71
N GLU A 752 -4.68 -25.72 3.50
CA GLU A 752 -5.22 -27.04 3.18
C GLU A 752 -6.11 -27.02 1.93
N VAL A 753 -6.99 -26.02 1.82
CA VAL A 753 -7.89 -25.88 0.66
C VAL A 753 -7.08 -25.53 -0.60
N ALA A 754 -6.01 -24.75 -0.47
CA ALA A 754 -5.12 -24.41 -1.58
C ALA A 754 -4.46 -25.62 -2.22
N LYS A 755 -4.12 -26.67 -1.45
CA LYS A 755 -3.57 -27.93 -1.99
C LYS A 755 -4.48 -28.61 -3.00
N ALA A 756 -5.79 -28.36 -2.94
CA ALA A 756 -6.77 -28.92 -3.88
C ALA A 756 -7.00 -28.03 -5.13
N THR A 757 -6.28 -26.92 -5.26
CA THR A 757 -6.30 -26.05 -6.45
C THR A 757 -5.19 -26.44 -7.44
N PRO A 758 -5.32 -26.11 -8.73
CA PRO A 758 -4.26 -26.36 -9.70
C PRO A 758 -2.93 -25.66 -9.35
N ARG A 759 -2.99 -24.49 -8.71
CA ARG A 759 -1.80 -23.76 -8.23
C ARG A 759 -1.21 -24.35 -6.95
N GLY A 760 -1.94 -25.25 -6.28
CA GLY A 760 -1.53 -25.85 -5.01
C GLY A 760 -1.22 -24.79 -3.95
N LEU A 761 -0.27 -25.12 -3.08
CA LEU A 761 0.28 -24.18 -2.10
C LEU A 761 1.08 -23.03 -2.72
N GLY A 762 1.52 -23.15 -3.98
CA GLY A 762 2.20 -22.08 -4.71
C GLY A 762 1.30 -20.89 -5.03
N GLY A 763 -0.02 -21.07 -5.00
CA GLY A 763 -0.99 -19.98 -5.15
C GLY A 763 -1.11 -19.07 -3.93
N ILE A 764 -0.62 -19.49 -2.76
CA ILE A 764 -0.60 -18.70 -1.52
C ILE A 764 0.85 -18.37 -1.15
N GLU A 765 1.12 -17.09 -1.06
CA GLU A 765 2.41 -16.57 -0.64
C GLU A 765 2.55 -16.67 0.87
N ARG A 766 3.63 -17.32 1.34
CA ARG A 766 3.82 -17.67 2.75
C ARG A 766 5.29 -17.54 3.11
N THR A 767 5.60 -16.79 4.17
CA THR A 767 6.99 -16.55 4.61
C THR A 767 7.10 -16.60 6.13
N PHE A 768 8.24 -17.11 6.60
CA PHE A 768 8.64 -17.06 8.01
C PHE A 768 9.94 -16.28 8.10
N THR A 769 9.91 -15.18 8.84
CA THR A 769 11.00 -14.22 8.92
C THR A 769 11.53 -14.16 10.35
N VAL A 770 12.85 -14.17 10.48
CA VAL A 770 13.55 -14.07 11.76
C VAL A 770 14.54 -12.92 11.71
N ARG A 771 14.32 -11.90 12.55
CA ARG A 771 15.22 -10.74 12.70
C ARG A 771 16.07 -10.90 13.94
N ILE A 772 17.37 -10.76 13.79
CA ILE A 772 18.35 -10.96 14.86
C ILE A 772 19.03 -9.62 15.16
N ALA A 773 18.79 -9.07 16.35
CA ALA A 773 19.23 -7.72 16.68
C ALA A 773 20.76 -7.54 16.68
N SER A 774 21.52 -8.58 17.03
CA SER A 774 22.98 -8.54 17.16
C SER A 774 23.72 -8.56 15.82
N SER A 775 23.13 -9.14 14.77
CA SER A 775 23.79 -9.23 13.45
C SER A 775 23.30 -8.18 12.45
N GLN A 776 22.25 -7.40 12.76
CA GLN A 776 21.57 -6.53 11.78
C GLN A 776 21.13 -7.29 10.51
N GLU A 777 20.85 -8.58 10.67
CA GLU A 777 20.43 -9.46 9.58
C GLU A 777 19.00 -9.94 9.79
N GLN A 778 18.34 -10.19 8.68
CA GLN A 778 17.06 -10.85 8.59
C GLN A 778 17.22 -12.14 7.78
N LEU A 779 16.67 -13.23 8.31
CA LEU A 779 16.53 -14.51 7.62
C LEU A 779 15.08 -14.65 7.18
N VAL A 780 14.84 -14.90 5.90
CA VAL A 780 13.52 -15.15 5.34
C VAL A 780 13.46 -16.57 4.78
N PHE A 781 12.48 -17.32 5.26
CA PHE A 781 12.22 -18.70 4.91
C PHE A 781 10.93 -18.80 4.10
N SER A 782 10.98 -19.49 2.97
CA SER A 782 9.80 -19.80 2.15
C SER A 782 10.00 -21.08 1.36
N THR A 783 8.90 -21.78 1.07
CA THR A 783 8.88 -22.92 0.15
C THR A 783 8.15 -22.51 -1.12
N ALA A 784 8.88 -22.44 -2.23
CA ALA A 784 8.31 -22.16 -3.54
C ALA A 784 7.77 -23.46 -4.16
N TRP A 785 6.53 -23.83 -3.82
CA TRP A 785 5.87 -24.95 -4.48
C TRP A 785 5.47 -24.52 -5.88
N GLY A 786 6.29 -24.81 -6.90
CA GLY A 786 5.86 -24.68 -8.30
C GLY A 786 4.59 -25.52 -8.57
N PRO A 787 3.80 -25.21 -9.61
CA PRO A 787 2.64 -26.03 -9.96
C PRO A 787 3.10 -27.46 -10.18
N SER A 788 2.51 -28.40 -9.44
CA SER A 788 2.75 -29.83 -9.60
C SER A 788 2.32 -30.21 -11.01
N SER A 789 3.26 -30.62 -11.86
CA SER A 789 2.90 -31.31 -13.10
C SER A 789 2.23 -32.62 -12.69
N THR A 790 0.91 -32.68 -12.80
CA THR A 790 0.20 -33.95 -12.92
C THR A 790 0.88 -34.73 -14.04
N THR A 791 1.48 -35.85 -13.68
CA THR A 791 1.79 -36.94 -14.62
C THR A 791 0.50 -37.56 -15.10
#